data_AF-A0A2M7T1I7-F1
#
_entry.id   AF-A0A2M7T1I7-F1
#
_cell.length_a   1.000
_cell.length_b   1.000
_cell.length_c   1.000
_cell.angle_alpha   90.00
_cell.angle_beta   90.00
_cell.angle_gamma   90.00
#
_symmetry.space_group_name_H-M   'P 1'
#
loop_
_entity.id
_entity.type
_entity.pdbx_description
1 polymer ?
#
loop_
_entity_poly.entity_id
_entity_poly.type
_entity_poly.pdbx_seq_one_letter_code
_entity_poly.pdbx_strand_id
1 'polypeptide(L)'
;MKLSFDLEFKDLYALKGLTRIHKTFLNYVKDGNLNLHNLLSLAYVGKLSEAEIKQLYVDVAPYIEDFIGYLFNISEQVQINQERHKTFAIIPKIKRTFVQRFALRQKIDTPLIEPSLSFNVVPSVDFDLLFSNAIQPFMNDINTYEDVLIPYVEYVHWAMYSADGKDKHKNSSLFKAPIKMTAQDIFLTQLVGVEKTNLLSIKTTDAKRQGFDLTDAGHSFKKAHDEANYCIFCHHQDRDFCRQGHAKNTEHTGCPLDQKISQMAEVKTQGYSLGALAIICVDNPLVPATGHRICNDCRQACIYQKQESVDIPGVENEILREVLDLPYGFEIYSLLTKWNPLNFEQPLPLEEKDKNILVVGQGPAGFGLAHYLMRSGVHVLAVDGVKIEPLEPLFLNRQKPIKNIKHYLNPLSKRLVSGFGGVAEYGITVRWDKNNLFLIRLLLERNHLYTLKGGVYFGTQLTADNAFEHGIDHIALCTGAGAPRLMGVKNELAKGVLLASDFLMGLQLSSAFKDNALSCLTINMPIVVIGAGLTAIDAATEAQAYYLKQIESMKKRIQDLKKKNQYADLMGTLSKNEKDELDMWLKHAEELENAKQKAQENKVRFDPVPLLQKWGGCTIIYRKAIKDSPAVKLNPDEVRHAFQEGLFLLEQSTPLEFNVDDQQQVTGVLVEKNDQKTVIPAHSVIVAVGTHQAAIFNDV
;
A
#
# COMPACT_ATOMS: atom_id res chain seq x y z
N MET A 1 2.59 4.70 34.47
CA MET A 1 3.78 4.10 33.80
C MET A 1 4.74 5.24 33.52
N LYS A 2 6.01 5.12 33.94
CA LYS A 2 7.00 6.20 33.82
C LYS A 2 7.84 6.00 32.57
N LEU A 3 8.15 7.09 31.88
CA LEU A 3 9.24 7.16 30.90
C LEU A 3 10.55 7.49 31.65
N SER A 4 11.68 7.36 30.98
CA SER A 4 12.96 7.85 31.53
C SER A 4 12.98 9.38 31.63
N PHE A 5 14.00 9.94 32.29
CA PHE A 5 14.21 11.40 32.44
C PHE A 5 13.09 12.13 33.21
N ASP A 6 12.43 11.44 34.15
CA ASP A 6 11.32 11.98 34.95
C ASP A 6 10.17 12.53 34.08
N LEU A 7 9.85 11.79 33.02
CA LEU A 7 8.75 12.07 32.10
C LEU A 7 7.63 11.03 32.24
N GLU A 8 6.44 11.42 31.86
CA GLU A 8 5.25 10.57 31.79
C GLU A 8 4.68 10.55 30.37
N PHE A 9 3.88 9.53 30.03
CA PHE A 9 3.26 9.45 28.70
C PHE A 9 2.37 10.64 28.35
N LYS A 10 1.76 11.31 29.35
CA LYS A 10 0.99 12.53 29.12
C LYS A 10 1.85 13.69 28.61
N ASP A 11 3.15 13.70 28.94
CA ASP A 11 4.09 14.74 28.48
C ASP A 11 4.32 14.65 26.96
N LEU A 12 4.08 13.49 26.35
CA LEU A 12 4.14 13.31 24.88
C LEU A 12 3.02 14.06 24.14
N TYR A 13 1.98 14.53 24.84
CA TYR A 13 0.79 15.16 24.27
C TYR A 13 0.65 16.64 24.65
N ALA A 14 1.65 17.21 25.35
CA ALA A 14 1.62 18.61 25.79
C ALA A 14 2.90 19.32 25.37
N LEU A 15 2.79 20.56 24.88
CA LEU A 15 3.93 21.35 24.42
C LEU A 15 5.02 21.44 25.49
N LYS A 16 4.66 21.73 26.75
CA LYS A 16 5.61 21.77 27.88
C LYS A 16 6.42 20.47 28.02
N GLY A 17 5.78 19.31 27.84
CA GLY A 17 6.43 18.01 27.88
C GLY A 17 7.35 17.78 26.69
N LEU A 18 6.89 18.08 25.48
CA LEU A 18 7.70 18.02 24.25
C LEU A 18 8.92 18.94 24.31
N THR A 19 8.79 20.16 24.87
CA THR A 19 9.92 21.08 25.09
C THR A 19 10.95 20.49 26.05
N ARG A 20 10.52 19.80 27.12
CA ARG A 20 11.44 19.09 28.02
C ARG A 20 12.18 17.99 27.26
N ILE A 21 11.48 17.17 26.48
CA ILE A 21 12.07 16.10 25.66
C ILE A 21 13.12 16.67 24.71
N HIS A 22 12.79 17.75 23.99
CA HIS A 22 13.72 18.38 23.06
C HIS A 22 14.99 18.89 23.76
N LYS A 23 14.85 19.58 24.90
CA LYS A 23 16.02 20.02 25.70
C LYS A 23 16.86 18.84 26.19
N THR A 24 16.23 17.78 26.68
CA THR A 24 16.94 16.57 27.13
C THR A 24 17.69 15.91 25.97
N PHE A 25 17.09 15.84 24.78
CA PHE A 25 17.74 15.32 23.58
C PHE A 25 18.96 16.16 23.17
N LEU A 26 18.86 17.48 23.16
CA LEU A 26 20.00 18.35 22.83
C LEU A 26 21.15 18.17 23.82
N ASN A 27 20.85 18.07 25.12
CA ASN A 27 21.87 17.77 26.12
C ASN A 27 22.49 16.38 25.90
N TYR A 28 21.68 15.37 25.57
CA TYR A 28 22.17 14.03 25.23
C TYR A 28 23.13 14.06 24.03
N VAL A 29 22.79 14.77 22.95
CA VAL A 29 23.67 14.94 21.79
C VAL A 29 24.94 15.72 22.18
N LYS A 30 24.82 16.76 23.01
CA LYS A 30 25.96 17.57 23.47
C LYS A 30 26.98 16.74 24.25
N ASP A 31 26.49 15.88 25.14
CA ASP A 31 27.33 15.04 26.00
C ASP A 31 28.04 13.93 25.18
N GLY A 32 27.40 13.42 24.13
CA GLY A 32 28.00 12.42 23.23
C GLY A 32 28.89 13.01 22.12
N ASN A 33 28.51 14.15 21.55
CA ASN A 33 29.20 14.81 20.44
C ASN A 33 28.89 16.32 20.36
N LEU A 34 29.78 17.13 20.95
CA LEU A 34 29.65 18.58 20.98
C LEU A 34 29.61 19.23 19.59
N ASN A 35 30.34 18.69 18.62
CA ASN A 35 30.35 19.22 17.26
C ASN A 35 28.99 19.03 16.59
N LEU A 36 28.40 17.84 16.71
CA LEU A 36 27.08 17.55 16.17
C LEU A 36 25.99 18.41 16.83
N HIS A 37 26.06 18.62 18.15
CA HIS A 37 25.19 19.55 18.85
C HIS A 37 25.27 20.98 18.29
N ASN A 38 26.49 21.46 17.99
CA ASN A 38 26.69 22.79 17.43
C ASN A 38 26.11 22.91 16.02
N LEU A 39 26.30 21.88 15.18
CA LEU A 39 25.68 21.82 13.85
C LEU A 39 24.15 21.83 13.96
N LEU A 40 23.57 21.03 14.85
CA LEU A 40 22.14 20.99 15.08
C LEU A 40 21.59 22.35 15.54
N SER A 41 22.31 23.04 16.43
CA SER A 41 21.97 24.40 16.87
C SER A 41 22.01 25.42 15.73
N LEU A 42 22.98 25.30 14.81
CA LEU A 42 23.07 26.14 13.61
C LEU A 42 21.95 25.84 12.60
N ALA A 43 21.54 24.57 12.49
CA ALA A 43 20.44 24.15 11.62
C ALA A 43 19.12 24.82 12.04
N TYR A 44 18.82 24.84 13.35
CA TYR A 44 17.59 25.45 13.89
C TYR A 44 17.49 26.97 13.70
N VAL A 45 18.61 27.66 13.42
CA VAL A 45 18.62 29.09 13.12
C VAL A 45 18.87 29.38 11.63
N GLY A 46 18.77 28.35 10.78
CA GLY A 46 18.92 28.48 9.32
C GLY A 46 20.31 28.92 8.86
N LYS A 47 21.36 28.56 9.60
CA LYS A 47 22.75 28.98 9.33
C LYS A 47 23.64 27.91 8.67
N LEU A 48 23.08 26.75 8.32
CA LEU A 48 23.80 25.70 7.59
C LEU A 48 23.55 25.78 6.09
N SER A 49 24.53 25.36 5.31
CA SER A 49 24.38 25.13 3.87
C SER A 49 23.50 23.89 3.59
N GLU A 50 22.98 23.78 2.36
CA GLU A 50 22.17 22.63 1.95
C GLU A 50 22.95 21.30 2.06
N ALA A 51 24.24 21.31 1.73
CA ALA A 51 25.10 20.12 1.83
C ALA A 51 25.28 19.67 3.29
N GLU A 52 25.51 20.60 4.21
CA GLU A 52 25.58 20.30 5.65
C GLU A 52 24.26 19.76 6.17
N ILE A 53 23.12 20.34 5.75
CA ILE A 53 21.78 19.85 6.12
C ILE A 53 21.56 18.41 5.63
N LYS A 54 21.94 18.10 4.38
CA LYS A 54 21.77 16.76 3.80
C LYS A 54 22.48 15.69 4.64
N GLN A 55 23.71 15.95 5.06
CA GLN A 55 24.49 15.02 5.88
C GLN A 55 23.99 14.97 7.33
N LEU A 56 23.52 16.09 7.87
CA LEU A 56 23.05 16.18 9.25
C LEU A 56 21.88 15.23 9.56
N TYR A 57 20.99 14.96 8.58
CA TYR A 57 19.95 13.93 8.73
C TYR A 57 20.52 12.55 9.08
N VAL A 58 21.61 12.16 8.43
CA VAL A 58 22.28 10.87 8.63
C VAL A 58 23.03 10.86 9.95
N ASP A 59 23.78 11.93 10.25
CA ASP A 59 24.64 12.00 11.44
C ASP A 59 23.87 12.05 12.77
N VAL A 60 22.68 12.64 12.78
CA VAL A 60 21.82 12.73 13.97
C VAL A 60 21.01 11.44 14.21
N ALA A 61 20.75 10.65 13.17
CA ALA A 61 19.89 9.46 13.26
C ALA A 61 20.31 8.42 14.32
N PRO A 62 21.61 8.08 14.50
CA PRO A 62 22.04 7.18 15.58
C PRO A 62 21.68 7.69 16.98
N TYR A 63 21.77 9.01 17.21
CA TYR A 63 21.43 9.62 18.50
C TYR A 63 19.94 9.59 18.78
N ILE A 64 19.10 9.73 17.75
CA ILE A 64 17.65 9.58 17.86
C ILE A 64 17.30 8.14 18.24
N GLU A 65 17.94 7.16 17.59
CA GLU A 65 17.73 5.74 17.84
C GLU A 65 17.94 5.41 19.32
N ASP A 66 19.13 5.75 19.84
CA ASP A 66 19.51 5.44 21.22
C ASP A 66 18.67 6.24 22.23
N PHE A 67 18.46 7.54 21.98
CA PHE A 67 17.68 8.39 22.86
C PHE A 67 16.24 7.90 23.03
N ILE A 68 15.57 7.51 21.93
CA ILE A 68 14.22 6.95 21.99
C ILE A 68 14.25 5.61 22.73
N GLY A 69 15.26 4.77 22.48
CA GLY A 69 15.48 3.54 23.22
C GLY A 69 15.52 3.76 24.73
N TYR A 70 16.28 4.76 25.19
CA TYR A 70 16.35 5.14 26.60
C TYR A 70 15.05 5.76 27.12
N LEU A 71 14.44 6.67 26.36
CA LEU A 71 13.22 7.38 26.75
C LEU A 71 12.07 6.42 27.07
N PHE A 72 11.86 5.41 26.21
CA PHE A 72 10.80 4.42 26.35
C PHE A 72 11.22 3.18 27.16
N ASN A 73 12.48 3.09 27.57
CA ASN A 73 13.08 1.94 28.25
C ASN A 73 12.94 0.64 27.43
N ILE A 74 13.37 0.72 26.16
CA ILE A 74 13.33 -0.37 25.17
C ILE A 74 14.67 -0.57 24.45
N SER A 75 15.78 -0.07 25.02
CA SER A 75 17.11 -0.13 24.41
C SER A 75 17.52 -1.55 23.99
N GLU A 76 17.13 -2.57 24.74
CA GLU A 76 17.37 -3.98 24.38
C GLU A 76 16.67 -4.36 23.07
N GLN A 77 15.40 -3.99 22.89
CA GLN A 77 14.64 -4.30 21.66
C GLN A 77 15.19 -3.52 20.46
N VAL A 78 15.62 -2.27 20.67
CA VAL A 78 16.31 -1.47 19.64
C VAL A 78 17.63 -2.13 19.23
N GLN A 79 18.45 -2.57 20.19
CA GLN A 79 19.70 -3.27 19.92
C GLN A 79 19.49 -4.59 19.19
N ILE A 80 18.46 -5.37 19.53
CA ILE A 80 18.10 -6.60 18.81
C ILE A 80 17.83 -6.30 17.33
N ASN A 81 17.10 -5.23 17.01
CA ASN A 81 16.86 -4.83 15.63
C ASN A 81 18.17 -4.39 14.94
N GLN A 82 19.01 -3.57 15.60
CA GLN A 82 20.31 -3.16 15.07
C GLN A 82 21.22 -4.36 14.77
N GLU A 83 21.32 -5.31 15.70
CA GLU A 83 22.12 -6.53 15.50
C GLU A 83 21.57 -7.40 14.35
N ARG A 84 20.24 -7.42 14.15
CA ARG A 84 19.64 -8.06 12.98
C ARG A 84 20.12 -7.41 11.67
N HIS A 85 20.13 -6.09 11.58
CA HIS A 85 20.67 -5.37 10.41
C HIS A 85 22.17 -5.65 10.20
N LYS A 86 22.98 -5.57 11.26
CA LYS A 86 24.43 -5.87 11.19
C LYS A 86 24.71 -7.29 10.70
N THR A 87 23.95 -8.27 11.21
CA THR A 87 24.07 -9.68 10.81
C THR A 87 23.81 -9.85 9.31
N PHE A 88 22.83 -9.13 8.76
CA PHE A 88 22.45 -9.25 7.35
C PHE A 88 23.26 -8.37 6.40
N ALA A 89 24.02 -7.39 6.91
CA ALA A 89 24.82 -6.45 6.10
C ALA A 89 25.88 -7.13 5.21
N ILE A 90 26.29 -8.37 5.53
CA ILE A 90 27.21 -9.14 4.69
C ILE A 90 26.57 -9.56 3.36
N ILE A 91 25.25 -9.82 3.33
CA ILE A 91 24.57 -10.40 2.17
C ILE A 91 24.62 -9.44 0.96
N PRO A 92 24.25 -8.14 1.07
CA PRO A 92 24.36 -7.22 -0.06
C PRO A 92 25.80 -7.06 -0.57
N LYS A 93 26.79 -7.12 0.34
CA LYS A 93 28.22 -7.09 -0.03
C LYS A 93 28.58 -8.28 -0.89
N ILE A 94 28.29 -9.51 -0.45
CA ILE A 94 28.57 -10.74 -1.20
C ILE A 94 27.78 -10.80 -2.52
N LYS A 95 26.51 -10.40 -2.51
CA LYS A 95 25.69 -10.27 -3.72
C LYS A 95 26.39 -9.44 -4.78
N ARG A 96 26.88 -8.26 -4.40
CA ARG A 96 27.52 -7.33 -5.34
C ARG A 96 28.92 -7.79 -5.76
N THR A 97 29.77 -8.19 -4.82
CA THR A 97 31.18 -8.51 -5.11
C THR A 97 31.36 -9.89 -5.71
N PHE A 98 30.76 -10.92 -5.11
CA PHE A 98 30.92 -12.30 -5.54
C PHE A 98 29.88 -12.68 -6.58
N VAL A 99 28.59 -12.65 -6.25
CA VAL A 99 27.55 -13.19 -7.14
C VAL A 99 27.52 -12.43 -8.46
N GLN A 100 27.33 -11.11 -8.43
CA GLN A 100 27.12 -10.31 -9.64
C GLN A 100 28.40 -10.00 -10.42
N ARG A 101 29.51 -9.72 -9.71
CA ARG A 101 30.75 -9.23 -10.35
C ARG A 101 31.81 -10.29 -10.60
N PHE A 102 31.75 -11.43 -9.90
CA PHE A 102 32.69 -12.53 -10.08
C PHE A 102 31.99 -13.76 -10.68
N ALA A 103 31.12 -14.43 -9.92
CA ALA A 103 30.51 -15.70 -10.30
C ALA A 103 29.71 -15.63 -11.61
N LEU A 104 28.78 -14.68 -11.75
CA LEU A 104 27.97 -14.53 -12.97
C LEU A 104 28.75 -14.03 -14.20
N ARG A 105 30.01 -13.60 -14.03
CA ARG A 105 30.89 -13.27 -15.16
C ARG A 105 31.67 -14.47 -15.68
N GLN A 106 31.80 -15.52 -14.87
CA GLN A 106 32.41 -16.76 -15.31
C GLN A 106 31.49 -17.46 -16.31
N LYS A 107 32.07 -17.95 -17.41
CA LYS A 107 31.35 -18.66 -18.46
C LYS A 107 31.40 -20.15 -18.19
N ILE A 108 30.49 -20.62 -17.35
CA ILE A 108 30.31 -22.05 -17.07
C ILE A 108 28.92 -22.50 -17.53
N ASP A 109 28.79 -23.78 -17.83
CA ASP A 109 27.48 -24.37 -18.10
C ASP A 109 26.64 -24.39 -16.83
N THR A 110 25.33 -24.17 -16.96
CA THR A 110 24.41 -24.24 -15.81
C THR A 110 24.36 -25.68 -15.29
N PRO A 111 24.74 -25.94 -14.02
CA PRO A 111 24.66 -27.29 -13.48
C PRO A 111 23.22 -27.82 -13.52
N LEU A 112 23.07 -29.12 -13.78
CA LEU A 112 21.75 -29.78 -13.84
C LEU A 112 21.23 -30.19 -12.47
N ILE A 113 22.14 -30.42 -11.52
CA ILE A 113 21.84 -30.80 -10.14
C ILE A 113 22.41 -29.76 -9.19
N GLU A 114 21.87 -29.71 -7.97
CA GLU A 114 22.34 -28.80 -6.93
C GLU A 114 23.82 -29.10 -6.57
N PRO A 115 24.75 -28.15 -6.76
CA PRO A 115 26.15 -28.34 -6.40
C PRO A 115 26.33 -28.45 -4.88
N SER A 116 27.32 -29.23 -4.45
CA SER A 116 27.63 -29.37 -3.02
C SER A 116 28.41 -28.17 -2.50
N LEU A 117 28.03 -27.69 -1.31
CA LEU A 117 28.70 -26.60 -0.61
C LEU A 117 29.45 -27.14 0.62
N SER A 118 30.54 -26.48 1.02
CA SER A 118 31.39 -26.95 2.13
C SER A 118 30.85 -26.64 3.52
N PHE A 119 29.67 -26.03 3.62
CA PHE A 119 28.99 -25.75 4.89
C PHE A 119 27.74 -26.62 5.05
N ASN A 120 27.42 -26.96 6.30
CA ASN A 120 26.18 -27.66 6.62
C ASN A 120 25.01 -26.68 6.62
N VAL A 121 23.93 -27.03 5.90
CA VAL A 121 22.68 -26.27 5.94
C VAL A 121 22.00 -26.51 7.28
N VAL A 122 21.90 -25.47 8.10
CA VAL A 122 21.20 -25.51 9.40
C VAL A 122 19.80 -24.91 9.20
N PRO A 123 18.70 -25.67 9.41
CA PRO A 123 17.34 -25.19 9.11
C PRO A 123 16.92 -23.91 9.86
N SER A 124 17.52 -23.64 11.03
CA SER A 124 17.23 -22.46 11.84
C SER A 124 17.99 -21.20 11.40
N VAL A 125 18.94 -21.32 10.46
CA VAL A 125 19.76 -20.21 9.97
C VAL A 125 19.39 -19.92 8.52
N ASP A 126 19.37 -18.62 8.18
CA ASP A 126 19.15 -18.18 6.81
C ASP A 126 20.23 -18.71 5.85
N PHE A 127 19.80 -19.32 4.75
CA PHE A 127 20.71 -19.82 3.72
C PHE A 127 21.57 -18.72 3.10
N ASP A 128 20.99 -17.55 2.81
CA ASP A 128 21.72 -16.43 2.21
C ASP A 128 22.87 -15.99 3.14
N LEU A 129 22.62 -16.03 4.45
CA LEU A 129 23.61 -15.69 5.47
C LEU A 129 24.70 -16.77 5.58
N LEU A 130 24.33 -18.05 5.62
CA LEU A 130 25.30 -19.15 5.62
C LEU A 130 26.23 -19.10 4.41
N PHE A 131 25.64 -18.92 3.22
CA PHE A 131 26.38 -18.79 1.97
C PHE A 131 27.30 -17.57 2.00
N SER A 132 26.78 -16.42 2.45
CA SER A 132 27.58 -15.19 2.54
C SER A 132 28.75 -15.30 3.51
N ASN A 133 28.55 -15.92 4.67
CA ASN A 133 29.60 -16.12 5.67
C ASN A 133 30.66 -17.12 5.22
N ALA A 134 30.28 -18.16 4.47
CA ALA A 134 31.23 -19.12 3.92
C ALA A 134 32.18 -18.48 2.90
N ILE A 135 31.71 -17.47 2.17
CA ILE A 135 32.46 -16.77 1.13
C ILE A 135 33.26 -15.59 1.67
N GLN A 136 32.76 -14.92 2.71
CA GLN A 136 33.34 -13.71 3.29
C GLN A 136 34.87 -13.75 3.48
N PRO A 137 35.50 -14.84 4.00
CA PRO A 137 36.94 -14.90 4.20
C PRO A 137 37.77 -14.70 2.93
N PHE A 138 37.22 -15.05 1.77
CA PHE A 138 37.91 -15.01 0.48
C PHE A 138 37.72 -13.68 -0.28
N MET A 139 36.83 -12.81 0.19
CA MET A 139 36.42 -11.60 -0.55
C MET A 139 37.52 -10.56 -0.73
N ASN A 140 38.55 -10.56 0.12
CA ASN A 140 39.65 -9.60 0.01
C ASN A 140 40.63 -9.96 -1.11
N ASP A 141 40.69 -11.23 -1.52
CA ASP A 141 41.59 -11.71 -2.58
C ASP A 141 40.96 -12.85 -3.39
N ILE A 142 39.85 -12.54 -4.07
CA ILE A 142 39.00 -13.54 -4.74
C ILE A 142 39.80 -14.35 -5.78
N ASN A 143 40.72 -13.71 -6.51
CA ASN A 143 41.46 -14.33 -7.60
C ASN A 143 42.43 -15.41 -7.08
N THR A 144 43.00 -15.23 -5.88
CA THR A 144 43.90 -16.22 -5.27
C THR A 144 43.16 -17.47 -4.80
N TYR A 145 41.90 -17.35 -4.45
CA TYR A 145 41.07 -18.46 -3.96
C TYR A 145 40.08 -19.00 -5.01
N GLU A 146 40.33 -18.73 -6.30
CA GLU A 146 39.40 -19.12 -7.37
C GLU A 146 39.08 -20.62 -7.34
N ASP A 147 40.08 -21.49 -7.18
CA ASP A 147 39.91 -22.96 -7.08
C ASP A 147 39.00 -23.38 -5.92
N VAL A 148 39.08 -22.69 -4.78
CA VAL A 148 38.25 -22.94 -3.59
C VAL A 148 36.81 -22.48 -3.82
N LEU A 149 36.62 -21.46 -4.67
CA LEU A 149 35.33 -20.83 -4.95
C LEU A 149 34.55 -21.50 -6.08
N ILE A 150 35.14 -22.42 -6.85
CA ILE A 150 34.49 -23.13 -7.97
C ILE A 150 33.10 -23.69 -7.58
N PRO A 151 32.92 -24.45 -6.48
CA PRO A 151 31.61 -25.01 -6.12
C PRO A 151 30.57 -23.91 -5.82
N TYR A 152 31.01 -22.75 -5.30
CA TYR A 152 30.14 -21.62 -5.03
C TYR A 152 29.72 -20.89 -6.31
N VAL A 153 30.63 -20.81 -7.30
CA VAL A 153 30.28 -20.28 -8.63
C VAL A 153 29.27 -21.19 -9.32
N GLU A 154 29.51 -22.51 -9.33
CA GLU A 154 28.56 -23.50 -9.85
C GLU A 154 27.20 -23.36 -9.16
N TYR A 155 27.18 -23.22 -7.83
CA TYR A 155 25.95 -23.04 -7.07
C TYR A 155 25.21 -21.77 -7.47
N VAL A 156 25.91 -20.64 -7.67
CA VAL A 156 25.32 -19.39 -8.14
C VAL A 156 24.66 -19.59 -9.51
N HIS A 157 25.34 -20.23 -10.46
CA HIS A 157 24.78 -20.48 -11.79
C HIS A 157 23.57 -21.42 -11.72
N TRP A 158 23.64 -22.48 -10.91
CA TRP A 158 22.50 -23.37 -10.67
C TRP A 158 21.31 -22.61 -10.08
N ALA A 159 21.52 -21.83 -9.00
CA ALA A 159 20.48 -21.07 -8.32
C ALA A 159 19.82 -20.02 -9.22
N MET A 160 20.61 -19.36 -10.08
CA MET A 160 20.16 -18.26 -10.93
C MET A 160 19.55 -18.70 -12.26
N TYR A 161 19.97 -19.84 -12.82
CA TYR A 161 19.64 -20.22 -14.19
C TYR A 161 18.83 -21.52 -14.31
N SER A 162 18.96 -22.48 -13.39
CA SER A 162 18.13 -23.70 -13.41
C SER A 162 16.70 -23.44 -12.89
N ALA A 163 15.75 -24.29 -13.28
CA ALA A 163 14.36 -24.19 -12.80
C ALA A 163 14.27 -24.50 -11.29
N ASP A 164 14.92 -25.57 -10.85
CA ASP A 164 14.94 -26.01 -9.45
C ASP A 164 15.62 -24.99 -8.55
N GLY A 165 16.74 -24.43 -9.00
CA GLY A 165 17.45 -23.37 -8.28
C GLY A 165 16.61 -22.11 -8.09
N LYS A 166 15.92 -21.66 -9.16
CA LYS A 166 15.01 -20.51 -9.10
C LYS A 166 13.84 -20.74 -8.16
N ASP A 167 13.23 -21.93 -8.15
CA ASP A 167 12.14 -22.22 -7.21
C ASP A 167 12.64 -22.31 -5.77
N LYS A 168 13.78 -22.99 -5.53
CA LYS A 168 14.40 -23.11 -4.21
C LYS A 168 14.74 -21.74 -3.63
N HIS A 169 15.28 -20.84 -4.45
CA HIS A 169 15.78 -19.53 -4.04
C HIS A 169 14.87 -18.36 -4.41
N LYS A 170 13.59 -18.59 -4.71
CA LYS A 170 12.63 -17.51 -5.07
C LYS A 170 12.56 -16.37 -4.05
N ASN A 171 12.76 -16.69 -2.77
CA ASN A 171 12.75 -15.73 -1.66
C ASN A 171 14.15 -15.26 -1.24
N SER A 172 15.21 -15.72 -1.91
CA SER A 172 16.58 -15.26 -1.66
C SER A 172 16.72 -13.78 -2.02
N SER A 173 17.50 -13.05 -1.24
CA SER A 173 18.03 -11.73 -1.56
C SER A 173 19.34 -11.81 -2.34
N LEU A 174 20.10 -12.88 -2.11
CA LEU A 174 21.44 -13.10 -2.67
C LEU A 174 21.40 -13.51 -4.15
N PHE A 175 20.60 -14.52 -4.49
CA PHE A 175 20.48 -15.05 -5.86
C PHE A 175 19.42 -14.30 -6.65
N LYS A 176 19.62 -12.98 -6.77
CA LYS A 176 18.80 -12.09 -7.59
C LYS A 176 19.67 -11.08 -8.33
N ALA A 177 19.31 -10.83 -9.58
CA ALA A 177 19.89 -9.79 -10.40
C ALA A 177 18.78 -8.82 -10.82
N PRO A 178 19.03 -7.49 -10.83
CA PRO A 178 18.06 -6.53 -11.33
C PRO A 178 17.66 -6.86 -12.77
N ILE A 179 16.36 -6.94 -13.03
CA ILE A 179 15.83 -7.16 -14.37
C ILE A 179 16.14 -5.92 -15.22
N LYS A 180 16.72 -6.09 -16.41
CA LYS A 180 17.09 -5.01 -17.34
C LYS A 180 15.90 -4.47 -18.15
N MET A 181 14.79 -4.27 -17.45
CA MET A 181 13.51 -3.81 -17.99
C MET A 181 12.87 -2.88 -16.97
N THR A 182 12.09 -1.91 -17.42
CA THR A 182 11.28 -1.08 -16.52
C THR A 182 10.08 -1.89 -16.00
N ALA A 183 9.43 -1.42 -14.93
CA ALA A 183 8.21 -2.07 -14.42
C ALA A 183 7.09 -2.16 -15.48
N GLN A 184 6.98 -1.13 -16.33
CA GLN A 184 6.06 -1.14 -17.46
C GLN A 184 6.42 -2.21 -18.49
N ASP A 185 7.70 -2.33 -18.87
CA ASP A 185 8.14 -3.35 -19.82
C ASP A 185 7.90 -4.77 -19.28
N ILE A 186 8.12 -4.98 -17.98
CA ILE A 186 7.86 -6.26 -17.31
C ILE A 186 6.37 -6.62 -17.42
N PHE A 187 5.47 -5.68 -17.15
CA PHE A 187 4.03 -5.92 -17.33
C PHE A 187 3.67 -6.25 -18.78
N LEU A 188 4.12 -5.42 -19.73
CA LEU A 188 3.72 -5.54 -21.13
C LEU A 188 4.19 -6.85 -21.77
N THR A 189 5.38 -7.34 -21.40
CA THR A 189 5.92 -8.62 -21.91
C THR A 189 5.23 -9.86 -21.34
N GLN A 190 4.50 -9.72 -20.23
CA GLN A 190 3.73 -10.82 -19.63
C GLN A 190 2.33 -10.99 -20.24
N LEU A 191 1.85 -9.99 -20.99
CA LEU A 191 0.56 -10.08 -21.67
C LEU A 191 0.63 -11.03 -22.86
N VAL A 192 -0.29 -11.99 -22.89
CA VAL A 192 -0.43 -13.00 -23.94
C VAL A 192 -1.86 -13.03 -24.48
N GLY A 193 -2.01 -13.38 -25.76
CA GLY A 193 -3.33 -13.57 -26.37
C GLY A 193 -4.06 -14.79 -25.80
N VAL A 194 -5.36 -14.65 -25.58
CA VAL A 194 -6.24 -15.74 -25.16
C VAL A 194 -6.75 -16.48 -26.40
N GLU A 195 -6.56 -17.80 -26.43
CA GLU A 195 -6.87 -18.64 -27.60
C GLU A 195 -8.28 -18.39 -28.15
N LYS A 196 -8.39 -18.22 -29.48
CA LYS A 196 -9.66 -18.01 -30.21
C LYS A 196 -10.45 -16.77 -29.79
N THR A 197 -9.81 -15.78 -29.16
CA THR A 197 -10.40 -14.49 -28.82
C THR A 197 -9.47 -13.33 -29.18
N ASN A 198 -9.98 -12.09 -29.11
CA ASN A 198 -9.18 -10.87 -29.23
C ASN A 198 -8.72 -10.30 -27.88
N LEU A 199 -8.80 -11.11 -26.82
CA LEU A 199 -8.48 -10.71 -25.45
C LEU A 199 -7.01 -11.00 -25.12
N LEU A 200 -6.46 -10.18 -24.23
CA LEU A 200 -5.14 -10.37 -23.63
C LEU A 200 -5.28 -10.73 -22.15
N SER A 201 -4.35 -11.51 -21.61
CA SER A 201 -4.26 -11.85 -20.18
C SER A 201 -2.82 -12.13 -19.77
N ILE A 202 -2.54 -12.33 -18.48
CA ILE A 202 -1.26 -12.86 -18.01
C ILE A 202 -1.36 -14.38 -17.86
N LYS A 203 -0.36 -15.12 -18.36
CA LYS A 203 -0.34 -16.59 -18.38
C LYS A 203 -0.25 -17.23 -16.99
N THR A 204 0.44 -16.56 -16.06
CA THR A 204 0.74 -17.09 -14.72
C THR A 204 -0.08 -16.37 -13.65
N THR A 205 -0.90 -17.11 -12.91
CA THR A 205 -1.77 -16.58 -11.85
C THR A 205 -1.20 -16.91 -10.46
N ASP A 206 -0.09 -16.27 -10.11
CA ASP A 206 0.48 -16.43 -8.77
C ASP A 206 -0.40 -15.76 -7.68
N ALA A 207 -1.21 -14.77 -8.08
CA ALA A 207 -2.11 -14.03 -7.20
C ALA A 207 -3.45 -14.78 -6.98
N LYS A 208 -3.46 -15.68 -6.01
CA LYS A 208 -4.65 -16.48 -5.64
C LYS A 208 -5.53 -15.72 -4.63
N ARG A 209 -6.13 -14.59 -5.03
CA ARG A 209 -7.05 -13.82 -4.19
C ARG A 209 -8.34 -14.60 -3.96
N GLN A 210 -8.72 -14.84 -2.70
CA GLN A 210 -9.91 -15.64 -2.33
C GLN A 210 -10.93 -14.85 -1.49
N GLY A 211 -10.77 -13.53 -1.39
CA GLY A 211 -11.63 -12.68 -0.57
C GLY A 211 -11.08 -11.27 -0.39
N PHE A 212 -11.30 -10.74 0.81
CA PHE A 212 -11.13 -9.32 1.14
C PHE A 212 -10.04 -9.05 2.17
N ASP A 213 -9.22 -10.05 2.50
CA ASP A 213 -7.99 -9.85 3.26
C ASP A 213 -6.84 -9.44 2.34
N LEU A 214 -5.78 -8.85 2.91
CA LEU A 214 -4.57 -8.47 2.20
C LEU A 214 -4.02 -9.64 1.38
N THR A 215 -3.76 -9.39 0.10
CA THR A 215 -3.12 -10.36 -0.80
C THR A 215 -1.59 -10.28 -0.74
N ASP A 216 -1.07 -9.17 -0.19
CA ASP A 216 0.34 -8.88 -0.02
C ASP A 216 0.57 -8.28 1.39
N ALA A 217 1.45 -8.90 2.17
CA ALA A 217 1.80 -8.45 3.52
C ALA A 217 2.89 -7.34 3.53
N GLY A 218 3.31 -6.88 2.36
CA GLY A 218 4.40 -5.95 2.17
C GLY A 218 5.77 -6.62 2.26
N HIS A 219 6.82 -5.80 2.19
CA HIS A 219 8.19 -6.31 2.22
C HIS A 219 8.48 -7.02 3.52
N SER A 220 9.16 -8.16 3.46
CA SER A 220 9.85 -8.72 4.63
C SER A 220 11.05 -7.85 4.98
N PHE A 221 11.58 -8.01 6.20
CA PHE A 221 12.86 -7.39 6.58
C PHE A 221 13.95 -7.63 5.54
N LYS A 222 14.13 -8.89 5.09
CA LYS A 222 15.16 -9.23 4.09
C LYS A 222 14.97 -8.49 2.78
N LYS A 223 13.72 -8.42 2.29
CA LYS A 223 13.41 -7.72 1.03
C LYS A 223 13.64 -6.22 1.16
N ALA A 224 13.16 -5.60 2.23
CA ALA A 224 13.39 -4.17 2.48
C ALA A 224 14.88 -3.85 2.68
N HIS A 225 15.62 -4.72 3.38
CA HIS A 225 17.06 -4.56 3.57
C HIS A 225 17.84 -4.69 2.24
N ASP A 226 17.46 -5.63 1.37
CA ASP A 226 18.05 -5.77 0.03
C ASP A 226 17.76 -4.54 -0.85
N GLU A 227 16.51 -4.06 -0.89
CA GLU A 227 16.12 -2.86 -1.64
C GLU A 227 16.82 -1.59 -1.11
N ALA A 228 16.91 -1.42 0.21
CA ALA A 228 17.64 -0.30 0.81
C ALA A 228 19.13 -0.31 0.43
N ASN A 229 19.76 -1.50 0.35
CA ASN A 229 21.15 -1.64 -0.08
C ASN A 229 21.33 -1.62 -1.61
N TYR A 230 20.26 -1.81 -2.37
CA TYR A 230 20.26 -1.61 -3.81
C TYR A 230 20.27 -0.11 -4.17
N CYS A 231 19.76 0.75 -3.28
CA CYS A 231 19.93 2.19 -3.38
C CYS A 231 21.43 2.58 -3.37
N ILE A 232 21.79 3.57 -4.18
CA ILE A 232 23.18 4.07 -4.29
C ILE A 232 23.43 5.34 -3.50
N PHE A 233 22.46 5.74 -2.69
CA PHE A 233 22.49 6.93 -1.84
C PHE A 233 22.86 8.22 -2.59
N CYS A 234 22.00 8.60 -3.56
CA CYS A 234 22.30 9.68 -4.50
C CYS A 234 22.52 11.08 -3.91
N HIS A 235 22.16 11.33 -2.64
CA HIS A 235 22.34 12.63 -2.00
C HIS A 235 23.82 13.01 -1.87
N HIS A 236 24.72 12.04 -1.78
CA HIS A 236 26.17 12.26 -1.82
C HIS A 236 26.68 12.84 -3.15
N GLN A 237 25.85 12.84 -4.19
CA GLN A 237 26.18 13.31 -5.53
C GLN A 237 25.27 14.43 -6.03
N ASP A 238 24.42 14.99 -5.16
CA ASP A 238 23.39 15.98 -5.51
C ASP A 238 22.47 15.51 -6.66
N ARG A 239 22.12 14.22 -6.66
CA ARG A 239 21.32 13.57 -7.71
C ARG A 239 20.16 12.77 -7.15
N ASP A 240 19.47 13.33 -6.16
CA ASP A 240 18.32 12.72 -5.50
C ASP A 240 17.08 12.66 -6.42
N PHE A 241 17.18 12.01 -7.58
CA PHE A 241 16.12 11.98 -8.59
C PHE A 241 14.81 11.36 -8.06
N CYS A 242 14.90 10.40 -7.12
CA CYS A 242 13.71 9.85 -6.48
C CYS A 242 12.94 10.88 -5.63
N ARG A 243 13.60 11.96 -5.19
CA ARG A 243 13.01 13.10 -4.49
C ARG A 243 12.65 14.23 -5.45
N GLN A 244 13.58 14.62 -6.33
CA GLN A 244 13.51 15.84 -7.15
C GLN A 244 13.02 15.63 -8.59
N GLY A 245 12.84 14.37 -9.02
CA GLY A 245 12.54 14.02 -10.40
C GLY A 245 13.81 13.82 -11.24
N HIS A 246 13.68 13.08 -12.33
CA HIS A 246 14.79 12.82 -13.24
C HIS A 246 14.70 13.73 -14.47
N ALA A 247 15.76 14.48 -14.79
CA ALA A 247 15.73 15.49 -15.87
C ALA A 247 15.33 14.96 -17.26
N LYS A 248 15.54 13.66 -17.53
CA LYS A 248 15.14 13.01 -18.80
C LYS A 248 13.72 12.43 -18.78
N ASN A 249 13.04 12.46 -17.64
CA ASN A 249 11.69 11.94 -17.44
C ASN A 249 10.83 13.04 -16.81
N THR A 250 10.21 13.86 -17.66
CA THR A 250 9.37 14.97 -17.21
C THR A 250 7.97 14.53 -16.76
N GLU A 251 7.60 13.27 -16.97
CA GLU A 251 6.30 12.73 -16.52
C GLU A 251 6.31 12.45 -15.00
N HIS A 252 7.48 12.23 -14.38
CA HIS A 252 7.60 11.94 -12.94
C HIS A 252 8.58 12.90 -12.25
N THR A 253 8.04 13.72 -11.34
CA THR A 253 8.75 14.80 -10.66
C THR A 253 9.42 14.37 -9.34
N GLY A 254 9.57 13.07 -9.10
CA GLY A 254 10.08 12.55 -7.83
C GLY A 254 8.99 12.43 -6.76
N CYS A 255 9.37 12.53 -5.49
CA CYS A 255 8.43 12.42 -4.38
C CYS A 255 7.62 13.72 -4.25
N PRO A 256 6.28 13.69 -4.34
CA PRO A 256 5.45 14.90 -4.20
C PRO A 256 5.58 15.58 -2.83
N LEU A 257 6.03 14.85 -1.80
CA LEU A 257 6.26 15.36 -0.45
C LEU A 257 7.70 15.87 -0.25
N ASP A 258 8.55 15.80 -1.27
CA ASP A 258 9.97 16.15 -1.16
C ASP A 258 10.73 15.36 -0.08
N GLN A 259 10.34 14.09 0.09
CA GLN A 259 10.86 13.20 1.13
C GLN A 259 12.36 12.89 0.94
N LYS A 260 13.09 12.86 2.06
CA LYS A 260 14.55 12.62 2.12
C LYS A 260 14.88 11.13 1.98
N ILE A 261 14.45 10.55 0.85
CA ILE A 261 14.48 9.12 0.55
C ILE A 261 15.89 8.55 0.62
N SER A 262 16.87 9.26 0.06
CA SER A 262 18.24 8.75 0.00
C SER A 262 18.87 8.65 1.39
N GLN A 263 18.64 9.63 2.25
CA GLN A 263 19.09 9.63 3.64
C GLN A 263 18.35 8.56 4.45
N MET A 264 17.03 8.44 4.26
CA MET A 264 16.21 7.40 4.89
C MET A 264 16.73 5.99 4.55
N ALA A 265 17.04 5.72 3.28
CA ALA A 265 17.56 4.44 2.83
C ALA A 265 18.95 4.16 3.43
N GLU A 266 19.85 5.14 3.46
CA GLU A 266 21.18 4.97 4.07
C GLU A 266 21.10 4.68 5.56
N VAL A 267 20.31 5.46 6.30
CA VAL A 267 20.13 5.28 7.74
C VAL A 267 19.50 3.92 8.06
N LYS A 268 18.58 3.44 7.20
CA LYS A 268 18.02 2.09 7.28
C LYS A 268 19.08 1.00 7.10
N THR A 269 20.01 1.12 6.14
CA THR A 269 21.05 0.08 5.94
C THR A 269 22.06 0.02 7.08
N GLN A 270 22.23 1.12 7.80
CA GLN A 270 23.05 1.20 9.01
C GLN A 270 22.37 0.60 10.26
N GLY A 271 21.09 0.22 10.15
CA GLY A 271 20.32 -0.43 11.22
C GLY A 271 19.56 0.53 12.15
N TYR A 272 19.45 1.80 11.78
CA TYR A 272 18.77 2.83 12.58
C TYR A 272 17.32 3.04 12.10
N SER A 273 16.40 2.17 12.51
CA SER A 273 15.02 2.21 12.00
C SER A 273 14.18 3.35 12.60
N LEU A 274 14.41 3.72 13.86
CA LEU A 274 13.80 4.90 14.48
C LEU A 274 14.33 6.19 13.86
N GLY A 275 15.63 6.26 13.61
CA GLY A 275 16.26 7.36 12.88
C GLY A 275 15.71 7.50 11.45
N ALA A 276 15.57 6.38 10.73
CA ALA A 276 14.98 6.38 9.40
C ALA A 276 13.52 6.83 9.41
N LEU A 277 12.71 6.40 10.40
CA LEU A 277 11.34 6.88 10.56
C LEU A 277 11.30 8.38 10.90
N ALA A 278 12.23 8.87 11.72
CA ALA A 278 12.32 10.29 12.03
C ALA A 278 12.57 11.12 10.75
N ILE A 279 13.42 10.64 9.83
CA ILE A 279 13.65 11.27 8.52
C ILE A 279 12.36 11.28 7.69
N ILE A 280 11.62 10.16 7.64
CA ILE A 280 10.34 10.08 6.91
C ILE A 280 9.35 11.10 7.45
N CYS A 281 9.18 11.18 8.78
CA CYS A 281 8.21 12.04 9.44
C CYS A 281 8.49 13.54 9.30
N VAL A 282 9.66 13.96 8.77
CA VAL A 282 9.92 15.38 8.47
C VAL A 282 8.94 15.88 7.40
N ASP A 283 8.77 15.09 6.35
CA ASP A 283 7.94 15.44 5.19
C ASP A 283 6.62 14.70 5.14
N ASN A 284 6.60 13.49 5.70
CA ASN A 284 5.47 12.59 5.65
C ASN A 284 5.10 12.07 7.06
N PRO A 285 4.60 12.94 7.95
CA PRO A 285 4.17 12.53 9.29
C PRO A 285 2.99 11.54 9.25
N LEU A 286 2.28 11.46 8.12
CA LEU A 286 1.17 10.52 7.89
C LEU A 286 1.57 9.36 6.97
N VAL A 287 2.81 8.88 7.11
CA VAL A 287 3.36 7.74 6.37
C VAL A 287 2.46 6.49 6.30
N PRO A 288 1.57 6.16 7.27
CA PRO A 288 0.65 5.05 7.07
C PRO A 288 -0.25 5.19 5.81
N ALA A 289 -0.51 6.43 5.36
CA ALA A 289 -1.31 6.73 4.16
C ALA A 289 -0.59 6.55 2.82
N THR A 290 0.74 6.38 2.83
CA THR A 290 1.58 6.28 1.64
C THR A 290 2.27 4.91 1.57
N GLY A 291 3.28 4.78 0.71
CA GLY A 291 4.16 3.62 0.72
C GLY A 291 3.68 2.49 -0.18
N HIS A 292 4.01 1.26 0.23
CA HIS A 292 3.88 0.02 -0.55
C HIS A 292 2.53 -0.11 -1.26
N ARG A 293 2.57 -0.35 -2.58
CA ARG A 293 1.41 -0.48 -3.47
C ARG A 293 0.47 0.73 -3.54
N ILE A 294 0.84 1.88 -2.97
CA ILE A 294 0.09 3.14 -3.08
C ILE A 294 0.87 4.15 -3.90
N CYS A 295 2.08 4.49 -3.46
CA CYS A 295 2.93 5.50 -4.11
C CYS A 295 3.90 4.83 -5.07
N ASN A 296 4.25 5.51 -6.17
CA ASN A 296 5.20 4.98 -7.16
C ASN A 296 6.08 6.04 -7.85
N ASP A 297 5.79 7.34 -7.72
CA ASP A 297 6.53 8.40 -8.44
C ASP A 297 8.03 8.40 -8.11
N CYS A 298 8.39 8.16 -6.85
CA CYS A 298 9.79 8.06 -6.43
C CYS A 298 10.54 6.89 -7.09
N ARG A 299 9.84 5.78 -7.37
CA ARG A 299 10.41 4.62 -8.09
C ARG A 299 10.58 4.95 -9.56
N GLN A 300 9.57 5.56 -10.19
CA GLN A 300 9.63 5.94 -11.60
C GLN A 300 10.70 7.01 -11.88
N ALA A 301 10.97 7.88 -10.91
CA ALA A 301 12.02 8.90 -11.00
C ALA A 301 13.42 8.41 -10.56
N CYS A 302 13.56 7.16 -10.08
CA CYS A 302 14.84 6.61 -9.63
C CYS A 302 15.92 6.70 -10.73
N ILE A 303 17.21 6.80 -10.38
CA ILE A 303 18.30 6.81 -11.38
C ILE A 303 18.31 5.57 -12.31
N TYR A 304 17.71 4.46 -11.87
CA TYR A 304 17.56 3.24 -12.64
C TYR A 304 16.41 3.33 -13.66
N GLN A 305 16.70 3.97 -14.80
CA GLN A 305 15.72 4.19 -15.88
C GLN A 305 15.71 3.08 -16.97
N LYS A 306 16.58 2.07 -16.86
CA LYS A 306 16.73 0.97 -17.85
C LYS A 306 16.73 -0.42 -17.19
N GLN A 307 16.31 -0.47 -15.95
CA GLN A 307 16.24 -1.68 -15.14
C GLN A 307 15.23 -1.44 -14.02
N GLU A 308 14.91 -2.49 -13.27
CA GLU A 308 14.06 -2.37 -12.10
C GLU A 308 14.63 -1.34 -11.11
N SER A 309 13.80 -0.36 -10.75
CA SER A 309 14.11 0.68 -9.78
C SER A 309 14.11 0.14 -8.35
N VAL A 310 14.77 0.84 -7.42
CA VAL A 310 14.62 0.57 -5.98
C VAL A 310 13.15 0.67 -5.59
N ASP A 311 12.63 -0.32 -4.86
CA ASP A 311 11.27 -0.32 -4.33
C ASP A 311 11.15 0.48 -3.01
N ILE A 312 11.33 1.80 -3.15
CA ILE A 312 11.32 2.80 -2.07
C ILE A 312 10.06 2.72 -1.19
N PRO A 313 8.82 2.65 -1.73
CA PRO A 313 7.60 2.55 -0.94
C PRO A 313 7.55 1.27 -0.08
N GLY A 314 8.12 0.17 -0.57
CA GLY A 314 8.28 -1.06 0.19
C GLY A 314 9.25 -0.92 1.37
N VAL A 315 10.36 -0.19 1.18
CA VAL A 315 11.33 0.14 2.25
C VAL A 315 10.70 1.06 3.30
N GLU A 316 10.02 2.13 2.87
CA GLU A 316 9.29 3.07 3.75
C GLU A 316 8.29 2.34 4.65
N ASN A 317 7.44 1.49 4.06
CA ASN A 317 6.40 0.78 4.79
C ASN A 317 7.00 -0.24 5.77
N GLU A 318 8.14 -0.86 5.44
CA GLU A 318 8.82 -1.78 6.33
C GLU A 318 9.49 -1.08 7.51
N ILE A 319 10.05 0.13 7.31
CA ILE A 319 10.55 0.97 8.41
C ILE A 319 9.43 1.31 9.39
N LEU A 320 8.28 1.77 8.89
CA LEU A 320 7.11 2.04 9.74
C LEU A 320 6.72 0.79 10.54
N ARG A 321 6.63 -0.37 9.88
CA ARG A 321 6.26 -1.63 10.53
C ARG A 321 7.28 -2.05 11.58
N GLU A 322 8.58 -1.97 11.30
CA GLU A 322 9.64 -2.32 12.26
C GLU A 322 9.56 -1.45 13.53
N VAL A 323 9.19 -0.17 13.41
CA VAL A 323 8.95 0.70 14.57
C VAL A 323 7.64 0.36 15.30
N LEU A 324 6.55 0.11 14.57
CA LEU A 324 5.26 -0.29 15.18
C LEU A 324 5.36 -1.64 15.93
N ASP A 325 6.31 -2.48 15.55
CA ASP A 325 6.61 -3.77 16.18
C ASP A 325 7.32 -3.63 17.54
N LEU A 326 7.96 -2.49 17.82
CA LEU A 326 8.59 -2.21 19.10
C LEU A 326 7.54 -2.02 20.21
N PRO A 327 7.89 -2.29 21.49
CA PRO A 327 7.05 -1.87 22.59
C PRO A 327 6.84 -0.35 22.55
N TYR A 328 5.58 0.07 22.65
CA TYR A 328 5.14 1.46 22.48
C TYR A 328 5.38 2.05 21.08
N GLY A 329 5.53 1.21 20.04
CA GLY A 329 5.80 1.64 18.66
C GLY A 329 4.86 2.72 18.13
N PHE A 330 3.55 2.64 18.42
CA PHE A 330 2.60 3.70 18.08
C PHE A 330 2.89 5.01 18.82
N GLU A 331 3.21 4.96 20.11
CA GLU A 331 3.53 6.17 20.90
C GLU A 331 4.83 6.81 20.42
N ILE A 332 5.81 6.01 19.99
CA ILE A 332 7.06 6.46 19.37
C ILE A 332 6.80 7.13 18.03
N TYR A 333 6.07 6.48 17.13
CA TYR A 333 5.66 7.08 15.85
C TYR A 333 4.89 8.38 16.09
N SER A 334 3.88 8.35 16.97
CA SER A 334 3.09 9.51 17.35
C SER A 334 3.97 10.63 17.90
N LEU A 335 4.95 10.33 18.74
CA LEU A 335 5.92 11.29 19.24
C LEU A 335 6.69 11.94 18.08
N LEU A 336 7.24 11.16 17.14
CA LEU A 336 8.02 11.67 16.00
C LEU A 336 7.22 12.59 15.06
N THR A 337 5.90 12.50 15.03
CA THR A 337 5.07 13.47 14.27
C THR A 337 4.86 14.80 15.00
N LYS A 338 5.11 14.86 16.31
CA LYS A 338 4.91 16.05 17.17
C LYS A 338 6.21 16.68 17.63
N TRP A 339 7.21 15.86 17.89
CA TRP A 339 8.57 16.24 18.21
C TRP A 339 9.49 15.51 17.26
N ASN A 340 10.20 16.26 16.42
CA ASN A 340 11.18 15.69 15.51
C ASN A 340 12.41 16.60 15.46
N PRO A 341 13.55 16.18 16.03
CA PRO A 341 14.75 17.01 16.03
C PRO A 341 15.34 17.21 14.63
N LEU A 342 14.91 16.43 13.62
CA LEU A 342 15.29 16.58 12.22
C LEU A 342 14.40 17.54 11.44
N ASN A 343 13.24 17.95 11.99
CA ASN A 343 12.50 19.08 11.44
C ASN A 343 13.17 20.36 11.93
N PHE A 344 14.18 20.81 11.20
CA PHE A 344 15.03 21.93 11.62
C PHE A 344 14.28 23.27 11.69
N GLU A 345 13.24 23.46 10.87
CA GLU A 345 12.44 24.68 10.88
C GLU A 345 11.48 24.70 12.08
N GLN A 346 10.91 23.55 12.42
CA GLN A 346 9.87 23.47 13.43
C GLN A 346 9.92 22.13 14.20
N PRO A 347 10.89 21.92 15.11
CA PRO A 347 11.03 20.64 15.81
C PRO A 347 9.91 20.37 16.85
N LEU A 348 9.15 21.40 17.22
CA LEU A 348 8.09 21.39 18.24
C LEU A 348 6.81 22.03 17.70
N PRO A 349 5.61 21.70 18.23
CA PRO A 349 4.39 22.36 17.78
C PRO A 349 4.39 23.81 18.26
N LEU A 350 3.67 24.67 17.55
CA LEU A 350 3.48 26.05 18.01
C LEU A 350 2.54 26.08 19.23
N GLU A 351 2.57 27.18 19.97
CA GLU A 351 1.60 27.44 21.04
C GLU A 351 0.17 27.48 20.49
N GLU A 352 -0.77 27.04 21.32
CA GLU A 352 -2.20 27.04 21.01
C GLU A 352 -2.68 28.45 20.71
N LYS A 353 -3.44 28.58 19.63
CA LYS A 353 -4.01 29.84 19.13
C LYS A 353 -5.51 29.78 19.29
N ASP A 354 -6.11 30.93 19.58
CA ASP A 354 -7.56 31.11 19.55
C ASP A 354 -8.05 31.23 18.09
N LYS A 355 -7.95 30.11 17.37
CA LYS A 355 -8.36 29.97 15.97
C LYS A 355 -9.00 28.61 15.73
N ASN A 356 -10.17 28.62 15.11
CA ASN A 356 -10.95 27.43 14.77
C ASN A 356 -11.08 27.30 13.25
N ILE A 357 -10.66 26.16 12.71
CA ILE A 357 -10.76 25.86 11.28
C ILE A 357 -11.65 24.64 11.07
N LEU A 358 -12.61 24.79 10.18
CA LEU A 358 -13.44 23.69 9.70
C LEU A 358 -12.75 23.01 8.52
N VAL A 359 -12.45 21.72 8.62
CA VAL A 359 -11.92 20.90 7.53
C VAL A 359 -13.01 19.96 7.04
N VAL A 360 -13.45 20.16 5.79
CA VAL A 360 -14.56 19.43 5.18
C VAL A 360 -14.03 18.29 4.31
N GLY A 361 -14.35 17.05 4.65
CA GLY A 361 -13.87 15.84 3.99
C GLY A 361 -12.62 15.30 4.66
N GLN A 362 -12.62 14.01 5.02
CA GLN A 362 -11.57 13.35 5.80
C GLN A 362 -10.89 12.23 5.03
N GLY A 363 -10.68 12.49 3.73
CA GLY A 363 -9.69 11.81 2.91
C GLY A 363 -8.27 12.32 3.14
N PRO A 364 -7.28 11.86 2.35
CA PRO A 364 -5.87 12.20 2.54
C PRO A 364 -5.55 13.69 2.62
N ALA A 365 -6.19 14.51 1.80
CA ALA A 365 -6.03 15.97 1.86
C ALA A 365 -6.51 16.55 3.20
N GLY A 366 -7.70 16.14 3.66
CA GLY A 366 -8.31 16.69 4.87
C GLY A 366 -7.61 16.26 6.15
N PHE A 367 -7.33 14.97 6.31
CA PHE A 367 -6.61 14.49 7.48
C PHE A 367 -5.14 14.96 7.48
N GLY A 368 -4.56 15.18 6.30
CA GLY A 368 -3.23 15.75 6.11
C GLY A 368 -3.17 17.20 6.56
N LEU A 369 -4.09 18.02 6.06
CA LEU A 369 -4.22 19.41 6.46
C LEU A 369 -4.48 19.55 7.97
N ALA A 370 -5.37 18.72 8.52
CA ALA A 370 -5.66 18.72 9.95
C ALA A 370 -4.39 18.51 10.80
N HIS A 371 -3.51 17.60 10.40
CA HIS A 371 -2.22 17.40 11.07
C HIS A 371 -1.39 18.68 11.14
N TYR A 372 -1.17 19.34 10.01
CA TYR A 372 -0.35 20.56 9.94
C TYR A 372 -1.00 21.78 10.63
N LEU A 373 -2.33 21.88 10.63
CA LEU A 373 -3.05 22.91 11.37
C LEU A 373 -2.88 22.75 12.88
N MET A 374 -3.01 21.52 13.40
CA MET A 374 -2.73 21.24 14.81
C MET A 374 -1.27 21.51 15.19
N ARG A 375 -0.33 21.16 14.32
CA ARG A 375 1.10 21.51 14.48
C ARG A 375 1.33 23.03 14.58
N SER A 376 0.44 23.81 13.96
CA SER A 376 0.46 25.27 13.98
C SER A 376 -0.31 25.88 15.17
N GLY A 377 -0.80 25.04 16.10
CA GLY A 377 -1.53 25.44 17.31
C GLY A 377 -3.01 25.73 17.10
N VAL A 378 -3.59 25.35 15.95
CA VAL A 378 -4.97 25.71 15.57
C VAL A 378 -5.94 24.60 15.91
N HIS A 379 -7.14 24.96 16.38
CA HIS A 379 -8.24 24.02 16.60
C HIS A 379 -8.88 23.62 15.27
N VAL A 380 -9.05 22.32 15.08
CA VAL A 380 -9.62 21.71 13.88
C VAL A 380 -10.93 21.03 14.22
N LEU A 381 -12.02 21.53 13.64
CA LEU A 381 -13.27 20.80 13.52
C LEU A 381 -13.26 20.09 12.16
N ALA A 382 -13.12 18.78 12.18
CA ALA A 382 -13.16 17.94 11.01
C ALA A 382 -14.57 17.36 10.80
N VAL A 383 -15.10 17.50 9.58
CA VAL A 383 -16.39 16.94 9.19
C VAL A 383 -16.28 16.05 7.97
N ASP A 384 -17.09 15.00 7.88
CA ASP A 384 -17.23 14.19 6.67
C ASP A 384 -18.71 13.85 6.42
N GLY A 385 -19.12 13.77 5.16
CA GLY A 385 -20.49 13.42 4.78
C GLY A 385 -20.83 11.95 5.05
N VAL A 386 -19.84 11.06 5.01
CA VAL A 386 -20.02 9.65 5.36
C VAL A 386 -20.07 9.48 6.86
N LYS A 387 -20.86 8.51 7.34
CA LYS A 387 -20.87 8.11 8.75
C LYS A 387 -19.48 7.65 9.18
N ILE A 388 -18.96 8.23 10.27
CA ILE A 388 -17.72 7.79 10.88
C ILE A 388 -18.04 7.07 12.19
N GLU A 389 -17.57 5.84 12.33
CA GLU A 389 -17.71 5.06 13.56
C GLU A 389 -16.80 5.63 14.66
N PRO A 390 -17.30 5.84 15.89
CA PRO A 390 -16.48 6.38 16.98
C PRO A 390 -15.38 5.39 17.40
N LEU A 391 -14.22 5.92 17.81
CA LEU A 391 -13.22 5.10 18.49
C LEU A 391 -13.69 4.75 19.90
N GLU A 392 -13.29 3.56 20.38
CA GLU A 392 -13.54 3.19 21.76
C GLU A 392 -12.84 4.19 22.73
N PRO A 393 -13.48 4.60 23.83
CA PRO A 393 -12.93 5.61 24.75
C PRO A 393 -11.54 5.26 25.32
N LEU A 394 -11.23 3.97 25.44
CA LEU A 394 -9.90 3.44 25.78
C LEU A 394 -8.80 4.06 24.90
N PHE A 395 -9.03 4.12 23.59
CA PHE A 395 -8.03 4.58 22.62
C PHE A 395 -7.78 6.08 22.67
N LEU A 396 -8.70 6.86 23.26
CA LEU A 396 -8.58 8.30 23.41
C LEU A 396 -7.91 8.69 24.73
N ASN A 397 -7.73 7.74 25.66
CA ASN A 397 -7.11 8.01 26.95
C ASN A 397 -5.58 8.13 26.81
N ARG A 398 -5.07 9.37 26.92
CA ARG A 398 -3.63 9.71 26.82
C ARG A 398 -2.80 9.27 28.01
N GLN A 399 -3.44 8.93 29.14
CA GLN A 399 -2.77 8.38 30.32
C GLN A 399 -2.51 6.87 30.19
N LYS A 400 -3.21 6.20 29.25
CA LYS A 400 -3.06 4.78 28.95
C LYS A 400 -2.34 4.62 27.61
N PRO A 401 -1.02 4.39 27.62
CA PRO A 401 -0.27 4.22 26.38
C PRO A 401 -0.59 2.90 25.69
N ILE A 402 -0.50 2.89 24.36
CA ILE A 402 -0.64 1.68 23.56
C ILE A 402 0.73 0.96 23.52
N LYS A 403 0.88 -0.09 24.32
CA LYS A 403 2.14 -0.86 24.39
C LYS A 403 2.38 -1.73 23.15
N ASN A 404 1.35 -2.37 22.60
CA ASN A 404 1.48 -3.16 21.38
C ASN A 404 0.28 -2.88 20.48
N ILE A 405 0.52 -2.15 19.39
CA ILE A 405 -0.54 -1.74 18.46
C ILE A 405 -1.12 -2.92 17.68
N LYS A 406 -0.32 -3.98 17.44
CA LYS A 406 -0.74 -5.17 16.69
C LYS A 406 -1.94 -5.88 17.30
N HIS A 407 -2.13 -5.79 18.62
CA HIS A 407 -3.27 -6.39 19.30
C HIS A 407 -4.62 -5.80 18.86
N TYR A 408 -4.61 -4.64 18.20
CA TYR A 408 -5.80 -3.92 17.75
C TYR A 408 -5.95 -3.92 16.23
N LEU A 409 -4.96 -4.41 15.48
CA LEU A 409 -5.04 -4.54 14.04
C LEU A 409 -5.75 -5.84 13.68
N ASN A 410 -6.65 -5.78 12.70
CA ASN A 410 -7.49 -6.90 12.31
C ASN A 410 -7.33 -7.23 10.83
N PRO A 411 -7.47 -8.50 10.41
CA PRO A 411 -7.63 -8.83 9.01
C PRO A 411 -8.71 -7.94 8.36
N LEU A 412 -8.47 -7.47 7.14
CA LEU A 412 -9.33 -6.47 6.50
C LEU A 412 -10.79 -6.95 6.38
N SER A 413 -11.00 -8.24 6.15
CA SER A 413 -12.33 -8.87 6.11
C SER A 413 -13.09 -8.78 7.45
N LYS A 414 -12.37 -8.70 8.57
CA LYS A 414 -12.92 -8.69 9.94
C LYS A 414 -12.95 -7.29 10.56
N ARG A 415 -12.07 -6.38 10.11
CA ARG A 415 -11.98 -4.99 10.58
C ARG A 415 -13.32 -4.26 10.46
N LEU A 416 -13.64 -3.40 11.42
CA LEU A 416 -14.76 -2.44 11.32
C LEU A 416 -14.47 -1.45 10.19
N VAL A 417 -15.37 -1.35 9.21
CA VAL A 417 -15.31 -0.27 8.22
C VAL A 417 -15.74 0.99 8.95
N SER A 418 -14.80 1.92 9.11
CA SER A 418 -14.94 3.05 10.02
C SER A 418 -15.48 4.31 9.34
N GLY A 419 -15.46 4.37 8.01
CA GLY A 419 -15.89 5.51 7.20
C GLY A 419 -14.88 6.66 7.10
N PHE A 420 -13.86 6.70 7.96
CA PHE A 420 -12.77 7.68 7.92
C PHE A 420 -11.72 7.31 6.86
N GLY A 421 -11.21 8.28 6.10
CA GLY A 421 -10.12 8.07 5.13
C GLY A 421 -10.48 8.37 3.68
N GLY A 422 -11.75 8.70 3.39
CA GLY A 422 -12.19 8.99 2.03
C GLY A 422 -11.93 7.80 1.09
N VAL A 423 -11.38 8.09 -0.10
CA VAL A 423 -11.02 7.07 -1.11
C VAL A 423 -10.07 6.00 -0.55
N ALA A 424 -9.26 6.29 0.48
CA ALA A 424 -8.43 5.26 1.11
C ALA A 424 -9.24 4.17 1.84
N GLU A 425 -10.42 4.51 2.37
CA GLU A 425 -11.31 3.57 3.04
C GLU A 425 -12.23 2.84 2.06
N TYR A 426 -12.85 3.58 1.12
CA TYR A 426 -13.92 3.07 0.28
C TYR A 426 -13.59 2.91 -1.21
N GLY A 427 -12.40 3.35 -1.65
CA GLY A 427 -11.95 3.22 -3.04
C GLY A 427 -10.78 2.24 -3.19
N ILE A 428 -9.72 2.41 -2.39
CA ILE A 428 -8.55 1.53 -2.41
C ILE A 428 -8.92 0.15 -1.87
N THR A 429 -8.41 -0.88 -2.53
CA THR A 429 -8.78 -2.29 -2.36
C THR A 429 -7.86 -3.02 -1.38
N VAL A 430 -7.87 -4.36 -1.40
CA VAL A 430 -6.99 -5.22 -0.58
C VAL A 430 -5.50 -5.10 -0.88
N ARG A 431 -5.10 -4.23 -1.82
CA ARG A 431 -3.69 -3.93 -2.09
C ARG A 431 -3.03 -3.07 -1.01
N TRP A 432 -3.80 -2.49 -0.09
CA TRP A 432 -3.30 -1.64 0.99
C TRP A 432 -3.94 -1.98 2.33
N ASP A 433 -3.14 -1.92 3.40
CA ASP A 433 -3.60 -2.26 4.74
C ASP A 433 -4.42 -1.11 5.35
N LYS A 434 -5.75 -1.24 5.30
CA LYS A 434 -6.67 -0.24 5.88
C LYS A 434 -6.57 -0.14 7.41
N ASN A 435 -5.82 -1.00 8.10
CA ASN A 435 -5.47 -0.74 9.50
C ASN A 435 -4.62 0.53 9.66
N ASN A 436 -3.95 1.00 8.60
CA ASN A 436 -3.22 2.26 8.60
C ASN A 436 -4.14 3.47 8.86
N LEU A 437 -5.41 3.42 8.46
CA LEU A 437 -6.39 4.46 8.79
C LEU A 437 -6.64 4.53 10.30
N PHE A 438 -6.66 3.39 10.97
CA PHE A 438 -6.78 3.35 12.44
C PHE A 438 -5.59 4.05 13.10
N LEU A 439 -4.37 3.85 12.61
CA LEU A 439 -3.18 4.56 13.11
C LEU A 439 -3.30 6.07 12.96
N ILE A 440 -3.75 6.54 11.80
CA ILE A 440 -3.97 7.97 11.53
C ILE A 440 -5.05 8.53 12.45
N ARG A 441 -6.17 7.82 12.64
CA ARG A 441 -7.21 8.25 13.58
C ARG A 441 -6.70 8.37 15.01
N LEU A 442 -5.94 7.37 15.48
CA LEU A 442 -5.32 7.44 16.80
C LEU A 442 -4.40 8.66 16.92
N LEU A 443 -3.64 8.96 15.87
CA LEU A 443 -2.75 10.12 15.86
C LEU A 443 -3.50 11.44 15.99
N LEU A 444 -4.59 11.62 15.22
CA LEU A 444 -5.35 12.86 15.18
C LEU A 444 -6.29 13.01 16.39
N GLU A 445 -7.11 11.99 16.69
CA GLU A 445 -8.13 12.06 17.75
C GLU A 445 -7.53 12.02 19.17
N ARG A 446 -6.26 11.62 19.33
CA ARG A 446 -5.54 11.78 20.62
C ARG A 446 -4.95 13.18 20.80
N ASN A 447 -5.09 14.10 19.85
CA ASN A 447 -4.74 15.51 20.01
C ASN A 447 -5.96 16.32 20.49
N HIS A 448 -5.80 17.23 21.46
CA HIS A 448 -6.95 18.01 21.98
C HIS A 448 -7.41 19.11 21.02
N LEU A 449 -6.57 19.47 20.06
CA LEU A 449 -6.92 20.45 19.05
C LEU A 449 -7.80 19.87 17.93
N TYR A 450 -8.17 18.60 17.96
CA TYR A 450 -8.90 17.96 16.88
C TYR A 450 -10.20 17.32 17.34
N THR A 451 -11.28 17.62 16.63
CA THR A 451 -12.59 17.02 16.82
C THR A 451 -13.13 16.53 15.48
N LEU A 452 -13.55 15.26 15.43
CA LEU A 452 -14.07 14.62 14.21
C LEU A 452 -15.57 14.36 14.32
N LYS A 453 -16.33 14.69 13.26
CA LYS A 453 -17.76 14.42 13.12
C LYS A 453 -18.07 13.84 11.74
N GLY A 454 -18.54 12.59 11.68
CA GLY A 454 -19.07 12.00 10.45
C GLY A 454 -20.57 12.24 10.28
N GLY A 455 -21.10 11.98 9.09
CA GLY A 455 -22.51 12.14 8.75
C GLY A 455 -22.96 13.60 8.65
N VAL A 456 -22.04 14.51 8.36
CA VAL A 456 -22.29 15.95 8.23
C VAL A 456 -22.07 16.37 6.78
N TYR A 457 -23.17 16.60 6.06
CA TYR A 457 -23.14 17.10 4.69
C TYR A 457 -22.99 18.61 4.66
N PHE A 458 -21.77 19.05 4.36
CA PHE A 458 -21.47 20.48 4.15
C PHE A 458 -22.16 20.99 2.88
N GLY A 459 -22.73 22.20 2.95
CA GLY A 459 -23.55 22.82 1.91
C GLY A 459 -25.05 22.59 2.08
N THR A 460 -25.47 21.68 2.97
CA THR A 460 -26.90 21.45 3.28
C THR A 460 -27.18 21.46 4.79
N GLN A 461 -26.57 20.54 5.54
CA GLN A 461 -26.75 20.43 7.00
C GLN A 461 -25.90 21.44 7.76
N LEU A 462 -24.70 21.73 7.24
CA LEU A 462 -23.80 22.77 7.72
C LEU A 462 -23.42 23.65 6.53
N THR A 463 -23.82 24.92 6.56
CA THR A 463 -23.46 25.91 5.54
C THR A 463 -22.23 26.71 5.97
N ALA A 464 -21.59 27.42 5.04
CA ALA A 464 -20.48 28.30 5.34
C ALA A 464 -20.90 29.41 6.34
N ASP A 465 -22.03 30.07 6.08
CA ASP A 465 -22.57 31.12 6.96
C ASP A 465 -22.78 30.62 8.39
N ASN A 466 -23.46 29.47 8.56
CA ASN A 466 -23.67 28.87 9.88
C ASN A 466 -22.33 28.56 10.58
N ALA A 467 -21.34 28.05 9.83
CA ALA A 467 -20.04 27.75 10.41
C ALA A 467 -19.33 29.01 10.92
N PHE A 468 -19.33 30.10 10.14
CA PHE A 468 -18.75 31.38 10.54
C PHE A 468 -19.49 32.00 11.74
N GLU A 469 -20.83 31.97 11.75
CA GLU A 469 -21.66 32.43 12.87
C GLU A 469 -21.36 31.66 14.17
N HIS A 470 -21.01 30.38 14.08
CA HIS A 470 -20.63 29.54 15.21
C HIS A 470 -19.14 29.62 15.61
N GLY A 471 -18.40 30.60 15.09
CA GLY A 471 -17.03 30.89 15.53
C GLY A 471 -15.93 30.11 14.81
N ILE A 472 -16.20 29.56 13.63
CA ILE A 472 -15.15 29.10 12.71
C ILE A 472 -14.52 30.32 12.03
N ASP A 473 -13.19 30.39 11.98
CA ASP A 473 -12.46 31.47 11.30
C ASP A 473 -12.23 31.18 9.81
N HIS A 474 -11.96 29.92 9.46
CA HIS A 474 -11.68 29.50 8.09
C HIS A 474 -12.28 28.12 7.78
N ILE A 475 -12.62 27.91 6.51
CA ILE A 475 -13.13 26.64 6.01
C ILE A 475 -12.17 26.12 4.93
N ALA A 476 -11.74 24.87 5.08
CA ALA A 476 -10.95 24.16 4.09
C ALA A 476 -11.80 23.08 3.43
N LEU A 477 -11.98 23.17 2.12
CA LEU A 477 -12.72 22.19 1.32
C LEU A 477 -11.77 21.09 0.82
N CYS A 478 -11.88 19.92 1.44
CA CYS A 478 -11.10 18.72 1.13
C CYS A 478 -12.00 17.56 0.67
N THR A 479 -13.07 17.89 -0.07
CA THR A 479 -14.19 16.99 -0.42
C THR A 479 -13.88 16.02 -1.58
N GLY A 480 -12.76 16.23 -2.26
CA GLY A 480 -12.31 15.38 -3.37
C GLY A 480 -13.17 15.50 -4.63
N ALA A 481 -12.96 14.57 -5.58
CA ALA A 481 -13.72 14.48 -6.83
C ALA A 481 -14.59 13.22 -6.81
N GLY A 482 -15.73 13.30 -6.12
CA GLY A 482 -16.61 12.15 -5.89
C GLY A 482 -17.67 11.91 -6.96
N ALA A 483 -17.95 12.87 -7.85
CA ALA A 483 -19.05 12.73 -8.81
C ALA A 483 -18.62 11.89 -10.03
N PRO A 484 -19.23 10.72 -10.28
CA PRO A 484 -18.87 9.88 -11.43
C PRO A 484 -19.22 10.56 -12.76
N ARG A 485 -18.45 10.26 -13.82
CA ARG A 485 -18.78 10.68 -15.18
C ARG A 485 -19.54 9.56 -15.90
N LEU A 486 -20.62 9.95 -16.55
CA LEU A 486 -21.32 9.12 -17.53
C LEU A 486 -20.63 9.26 -18.90
N MET A 487 -20.66 8.21 -19.70
CA MET A 487 -20.12 8.11 -21.05
C MET A 487 -21.05 8.72 -22.10
N GLY A 488 -22.35 8.78 -21.83
CA GLY A 488 -23.38 9.24 -22.77
C GLY A 488 -23.74 8.19 -23.83
N VAL A 489 -23.55 6.89 -23.55
CA VAL A 489 -23.91 5.81 -24.48
C VAL A 489 -25.34 5.32 -24.24
N LYS A 490 -25.93 4.67 -25.25
CA LYS A 490 -27.26 4.08 -25.12
C LYS A 490 -27.27 3.00 -24.02
N ASN A 491 -28.35 3.01 -23.23
CA ASN A 491 -28.59 2.07 -22.12
C ASN A 491 -27.60 2.17 -20.95
N GLU A 492 -26.92 3.31 -20.77
CA GLU A 492 -25.95 3.52 -19.68
C GLU A 492 -26.54 3.42 -18.25
N LEU A 493 -27.87 3.50 -18.11
CA LEU A 493 -28.57 3.33 -16.83
C LEU A 493 -29.37 2.01 -16.76
N ALA A 494 -29.08 1.06 -17.64
CA ALA A 494 -29.71 -0.26 -17.64
C ALA A 494 -29.35 -1.07 -16.39
N LYS A 495 -30.20 -2.07 -16.06
CA LYS A 495 -29.93 -2.97 -14.93
C LYS A 495 -28.64 -3.76 -15.19
N GLY A 496 -27.80 -3.85 -14.15
CA GLY A 496 -26.46 -4.44 -14.24
C GLY A 496 -25.37 -3.47 -14.69
N VAL A 497 -25.70 -2.22 -15.08
CA VAL A 497 -24.72 -1.16 -15.31
C VAL A 497 -24.50 -0.39 -14.00
N LEU A 498 -23.24 -0.29 -13.58
CA LEU A 498 -22.82 0.33 -12.32
C LEU A 498 -21.73 1.37 -12.60
N LEU A 499 -21.71 2.45 -11.83
CA LEU A 499 -20.58 3.38 -11.81
C LEU A 499 -19.52 2.84 -10.84
N ALA A 500 -18.24 2.94 -11.20
CA ALA A 500 -17.17 2.34 -10.40
C ALA A 500 -17.06 2.95 -8.99
N SER A 501 -17.30 4.26 -8.85
CA SER A 501 -17.37 4.92 -7.54
C SER A 501 -18.45 4.31 -6.66
N ASP A 502 -19.64 4.12 -7.21
CA ASP A 502 -20.82 3.67 -6.48
C ASP A 502 -20.69 2.19 -6.12
N PHE A 503 -20.14 1.38 -7.04
CA PHE A 503 -19.82 -0.01 -6.79
C PHE A 503 -18.81 -0.15 -5.64
N LEU A 504 -17.67 0.54 -5.70
CA LEU A 504 -16.62 0.44 -4.68
C LEU A 504 -17.10 0.99 -3.33
N MET A 505 -17.74 2.15 -3.32
CA MET A 505 -18.31 2.74 -2.11
C MET A 505 -19.39 1.86 -1.51
N GLY A 506 -20.33 1.37 -2.32
CA GLY A 506 -21.38 0.45 -1.91
C GLY A 506 -20.81 -0.83 -1.31
N LEU A 507 -19.83 -1.46 -1.98
CA LEU A 507 -19.17 -2.67 -1.50
C LEU A 507 -18.49 -2.46 -0.15
N GLN A 508 -17.69 -1.39 -0.02
CA GLN A 508 -16.87 -1.14 1.16
C GLN A 508 -17.70 -0.60 2.34
N LEU A 509 -18.47 0.47 2.15
CA LEU A 509 -19.22 1.14 3.23
C LEU A 509 -20.40 0.31 3.74
N SER A 510 -21.06 -0.48 2.88
CA SER A 510 -22.07 -1.44 3.35
C SER A 510 -21.46 -2.74 3.91
N SER A 511 -20.13 -2.88 3.82
CA SER A 511 -19.42 -4.12 4.16
C SER A 511 -20.02 -5.35 3.47
N ALA A 512 -20.42 -5.24 2.20
CA ALA A 512 -21.18 -6.28 1.49
C ALA A 512 -20.46 -7.64 1.43
N PHE A 513 -19.13 -7.63 1.56
CA PHE A 513 -18.29 -8.82 1.61
C PHE A 513 -18.34 -9.60 2.93
N LYS A 514 -19.02 -9.10 3.98
CA LYS A 514 -19.14 -9.78 5.28
C LYS A 514 -20.36 -10.69 5.33
N ASP A 515 -20.22 -11.84 5.99
CA ASP A 515 -21.27 -12.88 6.09
C ASP A 515 -22.63 -12.37 6.60
N ASN A 516 -22.62 -11.42 7.54
CA ASN A 516 -23.82 -10.88 8.19
C ASN A 516 -24.30 -9.55 7.57
N ALA A 517 -23.72 -9.11 6.45
CA ALA A 517 -24.12 -7.87 5.81
C ALA A 517 -25.49 -8.02 5.12
N LEU A 518 -26.38 -7.06 5.33
CA LEU A 518 -27.69 -6.99 4.67
C LEU A 518 -27.64 -6.22 3.34
N SER A 519 -26.45 -6.09 2.74
CA SER A 519 -26.27 -5.39 1.48
C SER A 519 -27.02 -6.08 0.33
N CYS A 520 -27.62 -5.27 -0.54
CA CYS A 520 -28.31 -5.71 -1.76
C CYS A 520 -27.45 -5.49 -3.02
N LEU A 521 -26.14 -5.27 -2.86
CA LEU A 521 -25.22 -5.12 -4.00
C LEU A 521 -25.19 -6.42 -4.80
N THR A 522 -25.48 -6.37 -6.09
CA THR A 522 -25.43 -7.54 -6.98
C THR A 522 -24.39 -7.36 -8.08
N ILE A 523 -23.69 -8.43 -8.40
CA ILE A 523 -22.84 -8.53 -9.58
C ILE A 523 -23.00 -9.91 -10.22
N ASN A 524 -22.95 -9.96 -11.54
CA ASN A 524 -23.13 -11.18 -12.32
C ASN A 524 -22.01 -11.34 -13.36
N MET A 525 -21.61 -12.59 -13.57
CA MET A 525 -20.60 -12.97 -14.56
C MET A 525 -21.26 -13.24 -15.94
N PRO A 526 -20.59 -12.94 -17.06
CA PRO A 526 -19.32 -12.21 -17.20
C PRO A 526 -19.43 -10.72 -16.84
N ILE A 527 -18.30 -10.15 -16.41
CA ILE A 527 -18.18 -8.74 -16.00
C ILE A 527 -17.38 -7.98 -17.05
N VAL A 528 -17.81 -6.77 -17.39
CA VAL A 528 -17.04 -5.83 -18.21
C VAL A 528 -16.76 -4.57 -17.40
N VAL A 529 -15.52 -4.09 -17.41
CA VAL A 529 -15.13 -2.81 -16.82
C VAL A 529 -14.65 -1.86 -17.90
N ILE A 530 -15.21 -0.66 -17.96
CA ILE A 530 -14.86 0.34 -18.96
C ILE A 530 -13.88 1.35 -18.37
N GLY A 531 -12.67 1.43 -18.93
CA GLY A 531 -11.60 2.33 -18.50
C GLY A 531 -10.33 1.59 -18.10
N ALA A 532 -9.24 2.33 -17.93
CA ALA A 532 -7.93 1.78 -17.54
C ALA A 532 -7.16 2.70 -16.58
N GLY A 533 -7.89 3.44 -15.73
CA GLY A 533 -7.32 4.10 -14.56
C GLY A 533 -7.28 3.14 -13.36
N LEU A 534 -6.63 3.53 -12.26
CA LEU A 534 -6.56 2.68 -11.06
C LEU A 534 -7.95 2.32 -10.51
N THR A 535 -8.92 3.22 -10.59
CA THR A 535 -10.32 2.92 -10.23
C THR A 535 -10.92 1.76 -11.05
N ALA A 536 -10.57 1.65 -12.34
CA ALA A 536 -11.02 0.54 -13.17
C ALA A 536 -10.36 -0.78 -12.76
N ILE A 537 -9.05 -0.74 -12.47
CA ILE A 537 -8.28 -1.90 -11.98
C ILE A 537 -8.83 -2.38 -10.63
N ASP A 538 -9.02 -1.45 -9.70
CA ASP A 538 -9.56 -1.71 -8.36
C ASP A 538 -10.99 -2.27 -8.46
N ALA A 539 -11.86 -1.68 -9.30
CA ALA A 539 -13.22 -2.19 -9.52
C ALA A 539 -13.23 -3.61 -10.13
N ALA A 540 -12.36 -3.90 -11.09
CA ALA A 540 -12.28 -5.20 -11.74
C ALA A 540 -11.90 -6.33 -10.75
N THR A 541 -10.85 -6.11 -9.95
CA THR A 541 -10.39 -7.09 -8.96
C THR A 541 -11.41 -7.29 -7.83
N GLU A 542 -12.02 -6.21 -7.33
CA GLU A 542 -13.07 -6.27 -6.31
C GLU A 542 -14.33 -6.97 -6.82
N ALA A 543 -14.72 -6.74 -8.07
CA ALA A 543 -15.89 -7.35 -8.68
C ALA A 543 -15.77 -8.89 -8.75
N GLN A 544 -14.61 -9.40 -9.17
CA GLN A 544 -14.35 -10.85 -9.16
C GLN A 544 -14.37 -11.44 -7.75
N ALA A 545 -13.70 -10.78 -6.80
CA ALA A 545 -13.66 -11.24 -5.41
C ALA A 545 -15.04 -11.19 -4.74
N TYR A 546 -15.82 -10.15 -5.03
CA TYR A 546 -17.17 -9.98 -4.51
C TYR A 546 -18.12 -11.04 -5.04
N TYR A 547 -18.04 -11.38 -6.33
CA TYR A 547 -18.90 -12.41 -6.92
C TYR A 547 -18.81 -13.74 -6.17
N LEU A 548 -17.58 -14.17 -5.81
CA LEU A 548 -17.37 -15.38 -5.01
C LEU A 548 -18.06 -15.28 -3.64
N LYS A 549 -18.01 -14.12 -2.98
CA LYS A 549 -18.66 -13.89 -1.68
C LYS A 549 -20.18 -13.79 -1.77
N GLN A 550 -20.69 -13.20 -2.83
CA GLN A 550 -22.12 -13.11 -3.10
C GLN A 550 -22.73 -14.50 -3.23
N ILE A 551 -22.18 -15.37 -4.09
CA ILE A 551 -22.74 -16.70 -4.34
C ILE A 551 -22.62 -17.63 -3.11
N GLU A 552 -21.52 -17.53 -2.33
CA GLU A 552 -21.37 -18.25 -1.06
C GLU A 552 -22.42 -17.83 -0.03
N SER A 553 -22.58 -16.52 0.15
CA SER A 553 -23.54 -15.95 1.10
C SER A 553 -24.97 -16.29 0.70
N MET A 554 -25.28 -16.23 -0.59
CA MET A 554 -26.59 -16.59 -1.12
C MET A 554 -26.91 -18.06 -0.86
N LYS A 555 -25.99 -18.98 -1.18
CA LYS A 555 -26.16 -20.41 -0.91
C LYS A 555 -26.43 -20.69 0.57
N LYS A 556 -25.68 -20.05 1.47
CA LYS A 556 -25.88 -20.17 2.93
C LYS A 556 -27.28 -19.69 3.34
N ARG A 557 -27.72 -18.52 2.86
CA ARG A 557 -29.07 -17.99 3.15
C ARG A 557 -30.17 -18.91 2.65
N ILE A 558 -30.04 -19.46 1.44
CA ILE A 558 -31.00 -20.42 0.89
C ILE A 558 -31.02 -21.71 1.72
N GLN A 559 -29.87 -22.23 2.15
CA GLN A 559 -29.81 -23.39 3.05
C GLN A 559 -30.51 -23.11 4.38
N ASP A 560 -30.34 -21.92 4.96
CA ASP A 560 -31.01 -21.54 6.20
C ASP A 560 -32.52 -21.38 6.02
N LEU A 561 -32.99 -20.82 4.89
CA LEU A 561 -34.42 -20.77 4.55
C LEU A 561 -35.02 -22.17 4.35
N LYS A 562 -34.28 -23.09 3.71
CA LYS A 562 -34.70 -24.50 3.58
C LYS A 562 -34.83 -25.16 4.94
N LYS A 563 -33.88 -24.97 5.86
CA LYS A 563 -33.96 -25.48 7.24
C LYS A 563 -35.16 -24.93 8.02
N LYS A 564 -35.59 -23.70 7.71
CA LYS A 564 -36.76 -23.05 8.32
C LYS A 564 -38.08 -23.33 7.61
N ASN A 565 -38.08 -24.16 6.55
CA ASN A 565 -39.23 -24.41 5.67
C ASN A 565 -39.81 -23.16 4.99
N GLN A 566 -38.99 -22.13 4.75
CA GLN A 566 -39.40 -20.85 4.15
C GLN A 566 -38.95 -20.70 2.67
N TYR A 567 -38.29 -21.71 2.12
CA TYR A 567 -37.77 -21.66 0.74
C TYR A 567 -38.88 -21.62 -0.31
N ALA A 568 -39.95 -22.40 -0.12
CA ALA A 568 -41.08 -22.43 -1.05
C ALA A 568 -41.78 -21.07 -1.12
N ASP A 569 -41.93 -20.39 0.02
CA ASP A 569 -42.51 -19.05 0.10
C ASP A 569 -41.68 -18.04 -0.68
N LEU A 570 -40.35 -18.03 -0.50
CA LEU A 570 -39.45 -17.20 -1.30
C LEU A 570 -39.65 -17.47 -2.80
N MET A 571 -39.59 -18.73 -3.23
CA MET A 571 -39.78 -19.09 -4.64
C MET A 571 -41.16 -18.71 -5.19
N GLY A 572 -42.19 -18.65 -4.34
CA GLY A 572 -43.51 -18.14 -4.73
C GLY A 572 -43.51 -16.64 -5.04
N THR A 573 -42.64 -15.86 -4.38
CA THR A 573 -42.56 -14.40 -4.55
C THR A 573 -41.64 -13.93 -5.68
N LEU A 574 -40.62 -14.73 -6.04
CA LEU A 574 -39.66 -14.35 -7.08
C LEU A 574 -40.28 -14.41 -8.49
N SER A 575 -39.95 -13.39 -9.29
CA SER A 575 -40.17 -13.37 -10.73
C SER A 575 -39.36 -14.48 -11.43
N LYS A 576 -39.65 -14.73 -12.71
CA LYS A 576 -38.93 -15.75 -13.49
C LYS A 576 -37.42 -15.46 -13.52
N ASN A 577 -37.00 -14.22 -13.74
CA ASN A 577 -35.58 -13.91 -13.87
C ASN A 577 -34.85 -13.92 -12.55
N GLU A 578 -35.50 -13.51 -11.46
CA GLU A 578 -34.91 -13.66 -10.12
C GLU A 578 -34.69 -15.14 -9.78
N LYS A 579 -35.55 -16.04 -10.28
CA LYS A 579 -35.34 -17.50 -10.16
C LYS A 579 -34.17 -17.96 -11.03
N ASP A 580 -34.12 -17.55 -12.29
CA ASP A 580 -33.04 -17.93 -13.21
C ASP A 580 -31.67 -17.42 -12.71
N GLU A 581 -31.62 -16.22 -12.14
CA GLU A 581 -30.44 -15.62 -11.51
C GLU A 581 -30.04 -16.37 -10.23
N LEU A 582 -31.01 -16.70 -9.37
CA LEU A 582 -30.79 -17.50 -8.17
C LEU A 582 -30.24 -18.89 -8.52
N ASP A 583 -30.81 -19.55 -9.52
CA ASP A 583 -30.38 -20.88 -9.98
C ASP A 583 -28.94 -20.82 -10.53
N MET A 584 -28.59 -19.78 -11.28
CA MET A 584 -27.21 -19.53 -11.71
C MET A 584 -26.27 -19.37 -10.50
N TRP A 585 -26.61 -18.53 -9.53
CA TRP A 585 -25.78 -18.34 -8.32
C TRP A 585 -25.60 -19.63 -7.53
N LEU A 586 -26.67 -20.41 -7.35
CA LEU A 586 -26.60 -21.69 -6.63
C LEU A 586 -25.72 -22.70 -7.36
N LYS A 587 -25.83 -22.77 -8.69
CA LYS A 587 -24.94 -23.60 -9.53
C LYS A 587 -23.49 -23.19 -9.39
N HIS A 588 -23.17 -21.90 -9.52
CA HIS A 588 -21.79 -21.42 -9.37
C HIS A 588 -21.25 -21.63 -7.96
N ALA A 589 -22.09 -21.47 -6.92
CA ALA A 589 -21.72 -21.74 -5.54
C ALA A 589 -21.43 -23.23 -5.28
N GLU A 590 -22.12 -24.15 -5.95
CA GLU A 590 -21.82 -25.58 -5.93
C GLU A 590 -20.50 -25.90 -6.64
N GLU A 591 -20.27 -25.33 -7.83
CA GLU A 591 -18.98 -25.48 -8.53
C GLU A 591 -17.80 -24.94 -7.71
N LEU A 592 -17.99 -23.80 -7.02
CA LEU A 592 -17.00 -23.20 -6.13
C LEU A 592 -16.69 -24.10 -4.92
N GLU A 593 -17.71 -24.61 -4.24
CA GLU A 593 -17.55 -25.52 -3.09
C GLU A 593 -16.79 -26.78 -3.51
N ASN A 594 -17.19 -27.40 -4.62
CA ASN A 594 -16.54 -28.59 -5.17
C ASN A 594 -15.06 -28.33 -5.49
N ALA A 595 -14.73 -27.17 -6.05
CA ALA A 595 -13.35 -26.82 -6.36
C ALA A 595 -12.52 -26.54 -5.10
N LYS A 596 -13.10 -25.90 -4.08
CA LYS A 596 -12.45 -25.71 -2.78
C LYS A 596 -12.20 -27.03 -2.07
N GLN A 597 -13.17 -27.94 -2.08
CA GLN A 597 -13.03 -29.29 -1.52
C GLN A 597 -11.90 -30.06 -2.22
N LYS A 598 -11.87 -30.08 -3.56
CA LYS A 598 -10.78 -30.71 -4.32
C LYS A 598 -9.41 -30.12 -4.00
N ALA A 599 -9.31 -28.80 -3.84
CA ALA A 599 -8.05 -28.16 -3.47
C ALA A 599 -7.60 -28.59 -2.06
N GLN A 600 -8.54 -28.67 -1.11
CA GLN A 600 -8.29 -29.13 0.26
C GLN A 600 -7.85 -30.61 0.29
N GLU A 601 -8.54 -31.49 -0.44
CA GLU A 601 -8.20 -32.92 -0.55
C GLU A 601 -6.79 -33.13 -1.11
N ASN A 602 -6.40 -32.31 -2.11
CA ASN A 602 -5.08 -32.35 -2.72
C ASN A 602 -4.01 -31.54 -1.94
N LYS A 603 -4.38 -30.91 -0.81
CA LYS A 603 -3.50 -30.05 0.01
C LYS A 603 -2.83 -28.92 -0.79
N VAL A 604 -3.53 -28.40 -1.80
CA VAL A 604 -3.08 -27.26 -2.62
C VAL A 604 -3.89 -26.01 -2.28
N ARG A 605 -3.26 -24.83 -2.43
CA ARG A 605 -3.99 -23.56 -2.29
C ARG A 605 -4.98 -23.42 -3.44
N PHE A 606 -6.27 -23.28 -3.09
CA PHE A 606 -7.36 -23.04 -4.03
C PHE A 606 -7.06 -21.83 -4.94
N ASP A 607 -7.34 -21.97 -6.22
CA ASP A 607 -7.22 -20.91 -7.22
C ASP A 607 -8.60 -20.68 -7.86
N PRO A 608 -9.22 -19.51 -7.66
CA PRO A 608 -10.53 -19.22 -8.25
C PRO A 608 -10.47 -18.83 -9.73
N VAL A 609 -9.30 -18.47 -10.27
CA VAL A 609 -9.20 -17.93 -11.63
C VAL A 609 -9.82 -18.85 -12.69
N PRO A 610 -9.55 -20.18 -12.70
CA PRO A 610 -10.15 -21.07 -13.69
C PRO A 610 -11.70 -21.07 -13.65
N LEU A 611 -12.31 -20.97 -12.46
CA LEU A 611 -13.76 -20.88 -12.34
C LEU A 611 -14.29 -19.53 -12.80
N LEU A 612 -13.63 -18.43 -12.40
CA LEU A 612 -14.01 -17.09 -12.82
C LEU A 612 -13.97 -16.96 -14.34
N GLN A 613 -12.92 -17.48 -14.99
CA GLN A 613 -12.80 -17.50 -16.45
C GLN A 613 -13.81 -18.45 -17.11
N LYS A 614 -14.12 -19.60 -16.50
CA LYS A 614 -15.19 -20.49 -16.96
C LYS A 614 -16.56 -19.80 -16.98
N TRP A 615 -16.81 -18.90 -16.02
CA TRP A 615 -18.03 -18.09 -15.98
C TRP A 615 -17.96 -16.82 -16.85
N GLY A 616 -16.91 -16.70 -17.68
CA GLY A 616 -16.71 -15.63 -18.67
C GLY A 616 -15.73 -14.52 -18.23
N GLY A 617 -15.25 -14.56 -16.99
CA GLY A 617 -14.20 -13.66 -16.49
C GLY A 617 -14.63 -12.21 -16.30
N CYS A 618 -13.63 -11.36 -16.05
CA CYS A 618 -13.77 -9.91 -15.96
C CYS A 618 -12.88 -9.25 -17.03
N THR A 619 -13.51 -8.55 -17.97
CA THR A 619 -12.83 -7.93 -19.11
C THR A 619 -12.73 -6.42 -18.93
N ILE A 620 -11.52 -5.90 -18.92
CA ILE A 620 -11.23 -4.47 -18.98
C ILE A 620 -11.22 -4.03 -20.44
N ILE A 621 -12.04 -3.04 -20.78
CA ILE A 621 -12.10 -2.44 -22.11
C ILE A 621 -11.46 -1.05 -22.06
N TYR A 622 -10.45 -0.83 -22.91
CA TYR A 622 -9.78 0.45 -23.04
C TYR A 622 -9.72 0.93 -24.49
N ARG A 623 -10.09 2.19 -24.71
CA ARG A 623 -10.15 2.82 -26.04
C ARG A 623 -8.79 3.03 -26.72
N LYS A 624 -7.68 2.98 -25.97
CA LYS A 624 -6.30 3.10 -26.48
C LYS A 624 -5.52 1.81 -26.16
N ALA A 625 -4.25 1.77 -26.51
CA ALA A 625 -3.36 0.69 -26.05
C ALA A 625 -3.15 0.80 -24.52
N ILE A 626 -3.05 -0.34 -23.83
CA ILE A 626 -2.94 -0.37 -22.35
C ILE A 626 -1.68 0.35 -21.84
N LYS A 627 -0.61 0.36 -22.65
CA LYS A 627 0.63 1.11 -22.36
C LYS A 627 0.41 2.61 -22.19
N ASP A 628 -0.64 3.16 -22.81
CA ASP A 628 -1.01 4.58 -22.76
C ASP A 628 -2.07 4.86 -21.69
N SER A 629 -2.39 3.87 -20.85
CA SER A 629 -3.33 4.05 -19.76
C SER A 629 -2.70 4.79 -18.58
N PRO A 630 -3.47 5.64 -17.87
CA PRO A 630 -2.96 6.31 -16.67
C PRO A 630 -2.49 5.32 -15.60
N ALA A 631 -3.16 4.17 -15.44
CA ALA A 631 -2.76 3.17 -14.45
C ALA A 631 -1.38 2.58 -14.77
N VAL A 632 -1.09 2.23 -16.02
CA VAL A 632 0.21 1.67 -16.41
C VAL A 632 1.31 2.72 -16.34
N LYS A 633 1.05 3.98 -16.72
CA LYS A 633 2.05 5.06 -16.61
C LYS A 633 2.40 5.37 -15.16
N LEU A 634 1.40 5.45 -14.29
CA LEU A 634 1.61 5.86 -12.90
C LEU A 634 2.01 4.69 -11.99
N ASN A 635 1.42 3.52 -12.18
CA ASN A 635 1.62 2.36 -11.30
C ASN A 635 1.55 1.02 -12.07
N PRO A 636 2.54 0.73 -12.94
CA PRO A 636 2.55 -0.50 -13.73
C PRO A 636 2.64 -1.77 -12.89
N ASP A 637 3.29 -1.70 -11.72
CA ASP A 637 3.36 -2.83 -10.79
C ASP A 637 1.98 -3.23 -10.26
N GLU A 638 1.14 -2.24 -9.92
CA GLU A 638 -0.21 -2.52 -9.45
C GLU A 638 -1.10 -3.10 -10.56
N VAL A 639 -0.97 -2.60 -11.80
CA VAL A 639 -1.66 -3.18 -12.95
C VAL A 639 -1.23 -4.64 -13.14
N ARG A 640 0.08 -4.91 -13.09
CA ARG A 640 0.60 -6.28 -13.19
C ARG A 640 0.02 -7.21 -12.12
N HIS A 641 -0.01 -6.79 -10.85
CA HIS A 641 -0.60 -7.58 -9.77
C HIS A 641 -2.08 -7.87 -10.00
N ALA A 642 -2.85 -6.88 -10.46
CA ALA A 642 -4.26 -7.07 -10.76
C ALA A 642 -4.50 -8.08 -11.90
N PHE A 643 -3.69 -8.03 -12.97
CA PHE A 643 -3.80 -8.99 -14.07
C PHE A 643 -3.38 -10.42 -13.68
N GLN A 644 -2.54 -10.59 -12.66
CA GLN A 644 -2.24 -11.90 -12.07
C GLN A 644 -3.46 -12.52 -11.36
N GLU A 645 -4.52 -11.74 -11.07
CA GLU A 645 -5.80 -12.23 -10.56
C GLU A 645 -6.74 -12.73 -11.69
N GLY A 646 -6.23 -12.85 -12.92
CA GLY A 646 -6.93 -13.51 -14.04
C GLY A 646 -7.85 -12.58 -14.84
N LEU A 647 -7.57 -11.28 -14.84
CA LEU A 647 -8.28 -10.29 -15.65
C LEU A 647 -8.01 -10.47 -17.15
N PHE A 648 -9.03 -10.16 -17.95
CA PHE A 648 -8.90 -10.01 -19.40
C PHE A 648 -8.79 -8.54 -19.78
N LEU A 649 -8.08 -8.28 -20.88
CA LEU A 649 -7.94 -6.95 -21.49
C LEU A 649 -8.40 -6.98 -22.94
N LEU A 650 -9.23 -6.01 -23.28
CA LEU A 650 -9.55 -5.64 -24.66
C LEU A 650 -9.14 -4.18 -24.88
N GLU A 651 -7.95 -4.00 -25.44
CA GLU A 651 -7.42 -2.67 -25.78
C GLU A 651 -7.82 -2.20 -27.18
N GLN A 652 -7.62 -0.90 -27.43
CA GLN A 652 -7.97 -0.21 -28.68
C GLN A 652 -9.43 -0.42 -29.10
N SER A 653 -10.33 -0.47 -28.12
CA SER A 653 -11.75 -0.77 -28.35
C SER A 653 -12.63 0.28 -27.69
N THR A 654 -13.52 0.88 -28.48
CA THR A 654 -14.43 1.94 -28.01
C THR A 654 -15.82 1.37 -27.77
N PRO A 655 -16.38 1.46 -26.56
CA PRO A 655 -17.77 1.10 -26.30
C PRO A 655 -18.74 2.04 -27.03
N LEU A 656 -19.74 1.47 -27.70
CA LEU A 656 -20.74 2.22 -28.47
C LEU A 656 -22.13 2.19 -27.80
N GLU A 657 -22.56 1.03 -27.31
CA GLU A 657 -23.83 0.85 -26.60
C GLU A 657 -23.78 -0.36 -25.67
N PHE A 658 -24.68 -0.38 -24.68
CA PHE A 658 -24.93 -1.56 -23.86
C PHE A 658 -26.16 -2.30 -24.40
N ASN A 659 -25.96 -3.56 -24.80
CA ASN A 659 -27.05 -4.42 -25.24
C ASN A 659 -27.85 -4.85 -24.03
N VAL A 660 -29.17 -4.83 -24.17
CA VAL A 660 -30.11 -5.22 -23.10
C VAL A 660 -31.10 -6.24 -23.62
N ASP A 661 -31.62 -7.05 -22.71
CA ASP A 661 -32.78 -7.91 -22.97
C ASP A 661 -34.11 -7.13 -22.87
N ASP A 662 -35.23 -7.84 -23.02
CA ASP A 662 -36.59 -7.29 -22.92
C ASP A 662 -36.89 -6.67 -21.54
N GLN A 663 -36.05 -6.90 -20.53
CA GLN A 663 -36.23 -6.44 -19.16
C GLN A 663 -35.27 -5.32 -18.76
N GLN A 664 -34.54 -4.79 -19.74
CA GLN A 664 -33.50 -3.77 -19.54
C GLN A 664 -32.32 -4.29 -18.71
N GLN A 665 -32.10 -5.61 -18.66
CA GLN A 665 -30.88 -6.20 -18.09
C GLN A 665 -29.79 -6.21 -19.14
N VAL A 666 -28.59 -5.77 -18.76
CA VAL A 666 -27.43 -5.80 -19.66
C VAL A 666 -27.05 -7.24 -20.03
N THR A 667 -26.81 -7.47 -21.32
CA THR A 667 -26.40 -8.77 -21.90
C THR A 667 -25.05 -8.69 -22.60
N GLY A 668 -24.58 -7.49 -22.92
CA GLY A 668 -23.26 -7.29 -23.51
C GLY A 668 -22.93 -5.82 -23.79
N VAL A 669 -21.70 -5.59 -24.21
CA VAL A 669 -21.19 -4.27 -24.62
C VAL A 669 -20.84 -4.34 -26.10
N LEU A 670 -21.49 -3.53 -26.93
CA LEU A 670 -21.08 -3.34 -28.31
C LEU A 670 -19.83 -2.48 -28.34
N VAL A 671 -18.76 -3.01 -28.92
CA VAL A 671 -17.49 -2.31 -29.07
C VAL A 671 -17.08 -2.22 -30.52
N GLU A 672 -16.37 -1.15 -30.85
CA GLU A 672 -15.74 -0.94 -32.14
C GLU A 672 -14.22 -0.98 -32.00
N LYS A 673 -13.58 -1.80 -32.84
CA LYS A 673 -12.12 -1.91 -32.99
C LYS A 673 -11.80 -2.06 -34.47
N ASN A 674 -10.97 -1.16 -35.01
CA ASN A 674 -10.58 -1.16 -36.43
C ASN A 674 -11.81 -1.27 -37.38
N ASP A 675 -12.82 -0.43 -37.14
CA ASP A 675 -14.11 -0.39 -37.87
C ASP A 675 -14.95 -1.69 -37.81
N GLN A 676 -14.53 -2.67 -37.01
CA GLN A 676 -15.29 -3.88 -36.75
C GLN A 676 -16.06 -3.75 -35.44
N LYS A 677 -17.36 -4.00 -35.53
CA LYS A 677 -18.26 -4.00 -34.38
C LYS A 677 -18.41 -5.43 -33.86
N THR A 678 -18.18 -5.61 -32.57
CA THR A 678 -18.28 -6.90 -31.89
C THR A 678 -19.00 -6.72 -30.56
N VAL A 679 -19.71 -7.74 -30.11
CA VAL A 679 -20.39 -7.72 -28.81
C VAL A 679 -19.56 -8.53 -27.82
N ILE A 680 -19.20 -7.90 -26.71
CA ILE A 680 -18.55 -8.57 -25.58
C ILE A 680 -19.65 -8.94 -24.58
N PRO A 681 -19.89 -10.24 -24.29
CA PRO A 681 -20.92 -10.65 -23.33
C PRO A 681 -20.68 -10.05 -21.94
N ALA A 682 -21.74 -9.57 -21.29
CA ALA A 682 -21.68 -8.97 -19.97
C ALA A 682 -23.05 -9.04 -19.28
N HIS A 683 -23.12 -9.56 -18.06
CA HIS A 683 -24.29 -9.41 -17.18
C HIS A 683 -24.10 -8.33 -16.12
N SER A 684 -22.87 -7.80 -16.03
CA SER A 684 -22.57 -6.60 -15.26
C SER A 684 -21.53 -5.76 -15.98
N VAL A 685 -21.77 -4.45 -16.03
CA VAL A 685 -20.87 -3.46 -16.64
C VAL A 685 -20.52 -2.42 -15.60
N ILE A 686 -19.23 -2.21 -15.33
CA ILE A 686 -18.76 -1.18 -14.40
C ILE A 686 -18.09 -0.07 -15.20
N VAL A 687 -18.62 1.16 -15.10
CA VAL A 687 -18.13 2.34 -15.82
C VAL A 687 -17.14 3.11 -14.95
N ALA A 688 -15.88 3.18 -15.39
CA ALA A 688 -14.76 3.81 -14.68
C ALA A 688 -14.05 4.86 -15.56
N VAL A 689 -14.81 5.76 -16.18
CA VAL A 689 -14.30 6.80 -17.10
C VAL A 689 -13.89 8.12 -16.41
N GLY A 690 -13.71 8.08 -15.09
CA GLY A 690 -13.26 9.19 -14.26
C GLY A 690 -14.37 9.88 -13.47
N THR A 691 -13.97 10.81 -12.62
CA THR A 691 -14.86 11.62 -11.78
C THR A 691 -14.68 13.11 -12.06
N HIS A 692 -15.57 13.93 -11.50
CA HIS A 692 -15.50 15.38 -11.50
C HIS A 692 -15.90 15.93 -10.11
N GLN A 693 -15.67 17.23 -9.88
CA GLN A 693 -16.14 17.90 -8.67
C GLN A 693 -17.68 18.00 -8.70
N ALA A 694 -18.32 17.78 -7.56
CA ALA A 694 -19.75 17.97 -7.43
C ALA A 694 -20.09 19.47 -7.54
N ALA A 695 -21.12 19.80 -8.31
CA ALA A 695 -21.51 21.18 -8.64
C ALA A 695 -21.90 22.06 -7.43
N ILE A 696 -22.15 21.44 -6.26
CA ILE A 696 -22.61 22.11 -5.03
C ILE A 696 -21.59 23.13 -4.49
N PHE A 697 -20.31 23.02 -4.88
CA PHE A 697 -19.25 23.92 -4.40
C PHE A 697 -18.92 25.07 -5.35
N ASN A 698 -19.68 25.27 -6.44
CA ASN A 698 -19.40 26.37 -7.38
C ASN A 698 -19.80 27.75 -6.82
N ASP A 699 -20.65 27.79 -5.79
CA ASP A 699 -21.18 29.01 -5.18
C ASP A 699 -20.64 29.25 -3.74
N VAL A 700 -19.65 28.47 -3.29
CA VAL A 700 -18.93 28.60 -2.00
C VAL A 700 -17.53 29.15 -2.26
#